data_AF-A0A067N330-F1
#
_entry.id   AF-A0A067N330-F1
#
_cell.length_a   1.000
_cell.length_b   1.000
_cell.length_c   1.000
_cell.angle_alpha   90.00
_cell.angle_beta   90.00
_cell.angle_gamma   90.00
#
_symmetry.space_group_name_H-M   'P 1'
#
loop_
_entity.id
_entity.type
_entity.pdbx_description
1 polymer ?
#
loop_
_entity_poly.entity_id
_entity_poly.type
_entity_poly.pdbx_seq_one_letter_code
_entity_poly.pdbx_strand_id
1 'polypeptide(L)'
;MVRAATAAAGSSKQQPANANANANGSEDGSTSAQQTAALQRGSACLACRKRKLKCDAGKPVCKQCMRANKPSECSYDNSDPRALSKTQVLQRRIRELEDKLKHLQAQNVNGSRPQTSRHSPSLSHTDSTRSHSDEPPEGAVPIIPDMYANGVPSASGYAGDDIDLDPFGVGLDADATPLGDDPSTSWAGDFAISQLSHRASGSDPSDPKSLEGVVDVRSSDWSAAAYPHVALSEKDELSPKVKRYLTEVFLPRRHLCQFTINVDRFLASLDAQQPKKQPHPCLLDAMCLVACHLSRSPIFTQHEPHFLEKARQGLADALEHSDRLFNFVQASSLVAFYLYRRGRLIEAYHQTCQVARFAVSCGLHQIISPIIKESDSARNSRGAAPWSVTNMSVRRAGSMLDPPKDATELGERIHAFWHVFLLDKVGSIITNLPAALPDECDSFSQVETVWPRLLEEYETGDVTEEEYGTVRTLYKPDLPPPTRLDTIFTLRLKSTALFERACRLSTLYGPTSAPRTPPETFWTTFQSIDFAITRFHATLPLVRNTGEMGEVLAQPHSPVNVPLALVHTLVHVATIQLHNIVANDNTDSYNRSLQAAHGAVTIIHELADADPDDMEMILGHCWKCVADVLLRHLHHNQFSHNTATLDLELDAVVHAIKRLEPMFPLLGYQVNEIERQRNAGLTILPST
;
A
#
# COMPACT_ATOMS: atom_id res chain seq x y z
N MET A 1 -56.12 -33.91 -13.36
CA MET A 1 -56.52 -35.07 -14.19
C MET A 1 -55.62 -35.06 -15.43
N VAL A 2 -54.84 -36.11 -15.74
CA VAL A 2 -55.23 -37.34 -16.49
C VAL A 2 -55.64 -36.96 -17.93
N ARG A 3 -55.02 -37.41 -19.04
CA ARG A 3 -53.93 -38.38 -19.38
C ARG A 3 -53.22 -37.85 -20.66
N ALA A 4 -51.91 -38.03 -20.89
CA ALA A 4 -51.20 -39.22 -21.40
C ALA A 4 -51.71 -39.78 -22.76
N ALA A 5 -50.84 -39.77 -23.79
CA ALA A 5 -50.96 -40.51 -25.06
C ALA A 5 -49.55 -40.83 -25.62
N THR A 6 -49.41 -41.89 -26.44
CA THR A 6 -48.10 -42.52 -26.78
C THR A 6 -48.14 -43.25 -28.14
N ALA A 7 -46.98 -43.34 -28.84
CA ALA A 7 -46.55 -44.33 -29.89
C ALA A 7 -45.74 -43.67 -31.02
N ALA A 8 -44.85 -44.33 -31.79
CA ALA A 8 -44.05 -45.56 -31.62
C ALA A 8 -43.00 -45.72 -32.77
N ALA A 9 -42.15 -46.76 -32.69
CA ALA A 9 -41.20 -47.31 -33.69
C ALA A 9 -39.90 -46.53 -34.02
N GLY A 10 -38.75 -47.17 -34.33
CA GLY A 10 -38.40 -48.59 -34.09
C GLY A 10 -37.21 -49.17 -34.88
N SER A 11 -36.22 -49.76 -34.17
CA SER A 11 -35.31 -50.88 -34.58
C SER A 11 -34.24 -50.65 -35.69
N SER A 12 -33.08 -51.35 -35.83
CA SER A 12 -32.08 -51.97 -34.92
C SER A 12 -30.86 -52.49 -35.75
N LYS A 13 -29.72 -52.82 -35.10
CA LYS A 13 -28.60 -53.72 -35.57
C LYS A 13 -27.67 -53.22 -36.71
N GLN A 14 -26.43 -53.70 -36.91
CA GLN A 14 -25.35 -54.25 -36.04
C GLN A 14 -24.00 -54.24 -36.83
N GLN A 15 -22.84 -54.39 -36.16
CA GLN A 15 -21.52 -54.59 -36.79
C GLN A 15 -21.28 -56.05 -37.25
N PRO A 16 -20.29 -56.30 -38.13
CA PRO A 16 -19.12 -57.11 -37.72
C PRO A 16 -17.78 -56.59 -38.29
N ALA A 17 -16.70 -57.38 -38.21
CA ALA A 17 -15.33 -56.98 -38.58
C ALA A 17 -14.46 -58.11 -39.19
N ASN A 18 -13.30 -57.70 -39.75
CA ASN A 18 -12.00 -58.40 -39.81
C ASN A 18 -11.52 -59.10 -41.13
N ALA A 19 -10.18 -59.09 -41.30
CA ALA A 19 -9.29 -59.99 -42.08
C ALA A 19 -9.15 -59.95 -43.64
N ASN A 20 -8.15 -59.17 -44.11
CA ASN A 20 -6.91 -59.63 -44.80
C ASN A 20 -6.90 -60.34 -46.19
N ALA A 21 -6.21 -59.75 -47.20
CA ALA A 21 -5.44 -60.44 -48.27
C ALA A 21 -4.45 -59.49 -49.03
N ASN A 22 -3.43 -60.05 -49.69
CA ASN A 22 -2.17 -59.41 -50.16
C ASN A 22 -2.03 -59.27 -51.71
N ALA A 23 -1.19 -58.34 -52.23
CA ALA A 23 -0.10 -58.59 -53.24
C ALA A 23 0.43 -57.39 -54.09
N ASN A 24 1.76 -57.16 -53.99
CA ASN A 24 2.79 -56.76 -54.99
C ASN A 24 2.77 -55.46 -55.85
N GLY A 25 4.00 -54.95 -56.13
CA GLY A 25 4.33 -53.78 -56.98
C GLY A 25 5.17 -52.73 -56.21
N SER A 26 6.50 -52.73 -56.12
CA SER A 26 7.58 -52.81 -57.14
C SER A 26 7.69 -51.57 -58.02
N GLU A 27 8.76 -50.77 -58.05
CA GLU A 27 10.04 -50.60 -57.29
C GLU A 27 10.47 -49.10 -57.44
N ASP A 28 11.45 -48.45 -56.80
CA ASP A 28 12.54 -48.77 -55.83
C ASP A 28 12.64 -47.62 -54.75
N GLY A 29 13.72 -46.94 -54.32
CA GLY A 29 15.16 -47.00 -54.63
C GLY A 29 16.09 -45.88 -54.08
N SER A 30 16.15 -45.67 -52.74
CA SER A 30 17.35 -45.17 -52.00
C SER A 30 17.04 -44.86 -50.53
N THR A 31 17.56 -45.69 -49.61
CA THR A 31 17.41 -45.49 -48.16
C THR A 31 18.55 -44.66 -47.56
N SER A 32 18.24 -43.46 -47.10
CA SER A 32 19.07 -42.73 -46.11
C SER A 32 18.36 -42.75 -44.76
N ALA A 33 18.75 -43.69 -43.90
CA ALA A 33 18.16 -43.86 -42.58
C ALA A 33 18.71 -42.79 -41.62
N GLN A 34 18.05 -41.64 -41.54
CA GLN A 34 18.36 -40.62 -40.54
C GLN A 34 17.49 -40.79 -39.29
N GLN A 35 18.19 -41.11 -38.19
CA GLN A 35 17.68 -41.11 -36.83
C GLN A 35 16.99 -39.78 -36.51
N THR A 36 16.08 -39.76 -35.54
CA THR A 36 15.34 -38.54 -35.16
C THR A 36 16.21 -37.54 -34.39
N ALA A 37 17.11 -36.88 -35.12
CA ALA A 37 17.92 -35.78 -34.62
C ALA A 37 17.01 -34.72 -33.98
N ALA A 38 17.39 -34.25 -32.79
CA ALA A 38 16.70 -33.16 -32.14
C ALA A 38 16.79 -31.91 -33.03
N LEU A 39 15.64 -31.38 -33.44
CA LEU A 39 15.56 -30.19 -34.29
C LEU A 39 16.34 -29.04 -33.65
N GLN A 40 17.28 -28.44 -34.41
CA GLN A 40 18.10 -27.34 -33.91
C GLN A 40 17.23 -26.20 -33.37
N ARG A 41 17.65 -25.58 -32.26
CA ARG A 41 16.92 -24.44 -31.65
C ARG A 41 16.67 -23.36 -32.72
N GLY A 42 15.40 -23.02 -32.94
CA GLY A 42 14.97 -22.05 -33.96
C GLY A 42 14.45 -22.65 -35.28
N SER A 43 14.63 -23.96 -35.55
CA SER A 43 14.23 -24.56 -36.83
C SER A 43 12.71 -24.85 -36.97
N ALA A 44 11.95 -24.97 -35.88
CA ALA A 44 10.50 -25.19 -35.92
C ALA A 44 9.73 -23.95 -36.39
N CYS A 45 8.64 -24.13 -37.16
CA CYS A 45 7.81 -23.04 -37.69
C CYS A 45 7.04 -22.29 -36.58
N LEU A 46 6.68 -21.03 -36.84
CA LEU A 46 6.04 -20.13 -35.87
C LEU A 46 4.66 -20.63 -35.42
N ALA A 47 3.85 -21.20 -36.32
CA ALA A 47 2.57 -21.81 -35.95
C ALA A 47 2.73 -23.01 -35.00
N CYS A 48 3.68 -23.91 -35.24
CA CYS A 48 3.94 -25.03 -34.34
C CYS A 48 4.51 -24.55 -32.99
N ARG A 49 5.39 -23.53 -32.96
CA ARG A 49 5.84 -22.90 -31.70
C ARG A 49 4.65 -22.32 -30.92
N LYS A 50 3.81 -21.50 -31.56
CA LYS A 50 2.64 -20.85 -30.94
C LYS A 50 1.64 -21.89 -30.38
N ARG A 51 1.42 -23.00 -31.09
CA ARG A 51 0.53 -24.10 -30.68
C ARG A 51 1.21 -25.17 -29.80
N LYS A 52 2.51 -25.01 -29.47
CA LYS A 52 3.34 -26.00 -28.73
C LYS A 52 3.36 -27.42 -29.34
N LEU A 53 3.20 -27.54 -30.66
CA LEU A 53 3.18 -28.82 -31.38
C LEU A 53 4.56 -29.23 -31.89
N LYS A 54 4.84 -30.54 -31.94
CA LYS A 54 6.07 -31.07 -32.55
C LYS A 54 6.09 -30.73 -34.04
N CYS A 55 7.06 -29.93 -34.46
CA CYS A 55 7.26 -29.52 -35.85
C CYS A 55 8.31 -30.42 -36.51
N ASP A 56 8.08 -30.80 -37.76
CA ASP A 56 9.02 -31.52 -38.63
C ASP A 56 9.93 -30.59 -39.45
N ALA A 57 9.78 -29.27 -39.32
CA ALA A 57 10.54 -28.22 -40.03
C ALA A 57 10.54 -28.30 -41.58
N GLY A 58 9.64 -29.09 -42.18
CA GLY A 58 9.44 -29.13 -43.63
C GLY A 58 9.11 -27.76 -44.21
N LYS A 59 9.80 -27.36 -45.28
CA LYS A 59 9.54 -26.13 -46.04
C LYS A 59 8.92 -26.48 -47.41
N PRO A 60 8.00 -25.68 -47.95
CA PRO A 60 7.50 -24.41 -47.41
C PRO A 60 6.56 -24.59 -46.20
N VAL A 61 5.85 -25.71 -46.09
CA VAL A 61 4.88 -26.00 -45.02
C VAL A 61 5.23 -27.32 -44.34
N CYS A 62 5.27 -27.32 -43.00
CA CYS A 62 5.55 -28.54 -42.23
C CYS A 62 4.35 -29.50 -42.25
N LYS A 63 4.61 -30.81 -42.18
CA LYS A 63 3.58 -31.87 -42.19
C LYS A 63 2.54 -31.67 -41.09
N GLN A 64 2.92 -31.12 -39.94
CA GLN A 64 1.96 -30.83 -38.85
C GLN A 64 0.99 -29.68 -39.18
N CYS A 65 1.43 -28.61 -39.85
CA CYS A 65 0.54 -27.52 -40.31
C CYS A 65 -0.32 -27.95 -41.51
N MET A 66 0.23 -28.80 -42.39
CA MET A 66 -0.49 -29.41 -43.50
C MET A 66 -1.63 -30.32 -42.99
N ARG A 67 -1.35 -31.23 -42.04
CA ARG A 67 -2.35 -32.08 -41.39
C ARG A 67 -3.40 -31.29 -40.60
N ALA A 68 -3.04 -30.14 -40.04
CA ALA A 68 -3.96 -29.23 -39.37
C ALA A 68 -4.77 -28.33 -40.33
N ASN A 69 -4.74 -28.62 -41.64
CA ASN A 69 -5.38 -27.89 -42.74
C ASN A 69 -5.18 -26.36 -42.68
N LYS A 70 -4.02 -25.92 -42.19
CA LYS A 70 -3.64 -24.50 -42.00
C LYS A 70 -2.24 -24.24 -42.59
N PRO A 71 -2.05 -24.45 -43.92
CA PRO A 71 -0.75 -24.24 -44.58
C PRO A 71 -0.33 -22.77 -44.60
N SER A 72 -1.27 -21.84 -44.77
CA SER A 72 -1.05 -20.39 -44.83
C SER A 72 -0.52 -19.78 -43.52
N GLU A 73 -0.77 -20.41 -42.37
CA GLU A 73 -0.22 -19.98 -41.08
C GLU A 73 1.23 -20.45 -40.84
N CYS A 74 1.80 -21.30 -41.72
CA CYS A 74 3.08 -21.97 -41.49
C CYS A 74 4.31 -21.13 -41.89
N SER A 75 4.52 -19.99 -41.23
CA SER A 75 5.71 -19.16 -41.41
C SER A 75 6.94 -19.63 -40.62
N TYR A 76 8.12 -19.26 -41.10
CA TYR A 76 9.43 -19.44 -40.43
C TYR A 76 10.12 -18.09 -40.31
N ASP A 77 10.94 -17.90 -39.28
CA ASP A 77 11.79 -16.71 -39.16
C ASP A 77 12.86 -16.73 -40.25
N ASN A 78 12.82 -15.76 -41.18
CA ASN A 78 13.89 -15.53 -42.16
C ASN A 78 14.99 -14.63 -41.59
N SER A 79 15.35 -14.83 -40.32
CA SER A 79 16.55 -14.22 -39.72
C SER A 79 17.79 -14.81 -40.39
N ASP A 80 18.64 -13.97 -40.97
CA ASP A 80 19.86 -14.37 -41.67
C ASP A 80 20.71 -15.34 -40.81
N PRO A 81 21.06 -16.55 -41.29
CA PRO A 81 21.93 -17.47 -40.55
C PRO A 81 23.35 -16.94 -40.27
N ARG A 82 23.72 -15.76 -40.78
CA ARG A 82 24.94 -15.03 -40.44
C ARG A 82 24.76 -13.98 -39.34
N ALA A 83 23.54 -13.73 -38.87
CA ALA A 83 23.29 -12.83 -37.74
C ALA A 83 23.90 -13.41 -36.45
N LEU A 84 24.92 -12.73 -35.90
CA LEU A 84 25.57 -13.14 -34.66
C LEU A 84 24.55 -13.22 -33.52
N SER A 85 24.60 -14.31 -32.75
CA SER A 85 23.77 -14.48 -31.57
C SER A 85 23.97 -13.31 -30.59
N LYS A 86 22.91 -12.91 -29.87
CA LYS A 86 23.00 -11.88 -28.82
C LYS A 86 24.11 -12.20 -27.80
N THR A 87 24.37 -13.48 -27.53
CA THR A 87 25.49 -13.96 -26.70
C THR A 87 26.86 -13.68 -27.36
N GLN A 88 27.01 -13.88 -28.67
CA GLN A 88 28.25 -13.62 -29.40
C GLN A 88 28.55 -12.12 -29.53
N VAL A 89 27.51 -11.29 -29.68
CA VAL A 89 27.64 -9.82 -29.64
C VAL A 89 28.16 -9.37 -28.28
N LEU A 90 27.61 -9.89 -27.18
CA LEU A 90 28.09 -9.62 -25.82
C LEU A 90 29.54 -10.14 -25.62
N GLN A 91 29.88 -11.34 -26.09
CA GLN A 91 31.24 -11.91 -26.04
C GLN A 91 32.27 -11.18 -26.93
N ARG A 92 31.86 -10.39 -27.92
CA ARG A 92 32.73 -9.43 -28.59
C ARG A 92 32.92 -8.19 -27.72
N ARG A 93 31.83 -7.65 -27.17
CA ARG A 93 31.88 -6.42 -26.37
C ARG A 93 32.65 -6.58 -25.05
N ILE A 94 32.59 -7.75 -24.42
CA ILE A 94 33.40 -8.09 -23.24
C ILE A 94 34.89 -7.96 -23.58
N ARG A 95 35.37 -8.60 -24.67
CA ARG A 95 36.77 -8.48 -25.11
C ARG A 95 37.19 -7.06 -25.47
N GLU A 96 36.33 -6.27 -26.11
CA GLU A 96 36.60 -4.85 -26.37
C GLU A 96 36.77 -4.03 -25.09
N LEU A 97 36.16 -4.43 -23.97
CA LEU A 97 36.28 -3.77 -22.67
C LEU A 97 37.50 -4.30 -21.89
N GLU A 98 37.77 -5.61 -21.93
CA GLU A 98 38.97 -6.23 -21.35
C GLU A 98 40.27 -5.64 -21.93
N ASP A 99 40.37 -5.49 -23.25
CA ASP A 99 41.57 -4.92 -23.86
C ASP A 99 41.70 -3.40 -23.63
N LYS A 100 40.58 -2.67 -23.46
CA LYS A 100 40.59 -1.27 -23.02
C LYS A 100 41.06 -1.13 -21.57
N LEU A 101 40.62 -2.01 -20.67
CA LEU A 101 41.09 -2.04 -19.29
C LEU A 101 42.60 -2.29 -19.22
N LYS A 102 43.12 -3.26 -19.99
CA LYS A 102 44.58 -3.49 -20.10
C LYS A 102 45.33 -2.24 -20.58
N HIS A 103 44.79 -1.53 -21.58
CA HIS A 103 45.43 -0.31 -22.10
C HIS A 103 45.49 0.82 -21.06
N LEU A 104 44.38 1.05 -20.33
CA LEU A 104 44.29 2.06 -19.28
C LEU A 104 45.17 1.69 -18.07
N GLN A 105 45.20 0.41 -17.67
CA GLN A 105 46.08 -0.07 -16.61
C GLN A 105 47.56 0.06 -16.98
N ALA A 106 47.94 -0.26 -18.22
CA ALA A 106 49.30 -0.08 -18.72
C ALA A 106 49.74 1.40 -18.77
N GLN A 107 48.82 2.33 -19.04
CA GLN A 107 49.09 3.77 -18.97
C GLN A 107 49.32 4.25 -17.53
N ASN A 108 48.54 3.73 -16.56
CA ASN A 108 48.60 4.17 -15.17
C ASN A 108 49.89 3.74 -14.41
N VAL A 109 50.60 2.71 -14.90
CA VAL A 109 51.86 2.22 -14.30
C VAL A 109 53.07 3.11 -14.61
N ASN A 110 53.02 3.92 -15.68
CA ASN A 110 54.13 4.81 -16.06
C ASN A 110 54.11 6.19 -15.36
N GLY A 111 53.13 6.47 -14.50
CA GLY A 111 52.90 7.79 -13.90
C GLY A 111 53.68 8.11 -12.62
N SER A 112 54.24 7.10 -11.92
CA SER A 112 54.79 7.29 -10.56
C SER A 112 56.06 6.48 -10.31
N ARG A 113 57.19 7.17 -10.09
CA ARG A 113 58.41 6.59 -9.49
C ARG A 113 58.95 7.54 -8.40
N PRO A 114 59.14 7.08 -7.15
CA PRO A 114 59.51 7.96 -6.05
C PRO A 114 61.02 8.22 -5.97
N GLN A 115 61.38 9.31 -5.31
CA GLN A 115 62.65 9.43 -4.59
C GLN A 115 62.39 9.96 -3.18
N THR A 116 63.08 9.37 -2.21
CA THR A 116 63.08 9.75 -0.81
C THR A 116 64.47 10.24 -0.41
N SER A 117 64.58 11.35 0.33
CA SER A 117 65.45 11.44 1.51
C SER A 117 65.48 12.84 2.17
N ARG A 118 65.11 12.87 3.46
CA ARG A 118 65.80 13.49 4.61
C ARG A 118 66.10 15.03 4.64
N HIS A 119 66.25 15.50 5.89
CA HIS A 119 66.89 16.74 6.34
C HIS A 119 66.06 18.04 6.40
N SER A 120 65.51 18.30 7.60
CA SER A 120 65.56 19.62 8.27
C SER A 120 67.04 19.98 8.61
N PRO A 121 67.42 21.23 9.00
CA PRO A 121 66.57 22.29 9.59
C PRO A 121 66.89 23.78 9.25
N SER A 122 66.15 24.68 9.92
CA SER A 122 66.59 25.99 10.45
C SER A 122 66.51 27.30 9.62
N LEU A 123 65.92 28.32 10.26
CA LEU A 123 66.15 29.79 10.12
C LEU A 123 65.79 30.46 8.76
N SER A 124 65.37 31.74 8.68
CA SER A 124 64.98 32.77 9.67
C SER A 124 64.28 33.97 8.97
N HIS A 125 63.66 34.90 9.75
CA HIS A 125 63.27 36.32 9.48
C HIS A 125 63.40 36.89 8.04
N THR A 126 62.46 37.66 7.48
CA THR A 126 61.73 38.86 8.00
C THR A 126 60.34 38.98 7.35
N ASP A 127 59.24 39.31 8.04
CA ASP A 127 58.85 40.63 8.62
C ASP A 127 58.61 41.76 7.59
N SER A 128 57.34 42.19 7.46
CA SER A 128 56.91 43.57 7.16
C SER A 128 55.37 43.70 7.28
N THR A 129 54.95 44.08 8.48
CA THR A 129 53.63 44.59 8.92
C THR A 129 52.73 45.32 7.91
N ARG A 130 51.40 45.16 8.05
CA ARG A 130 50.48 46.30 8.32
C ARG A 130 49.14 45.89 8.98
N SER A 131 48.86 46.44 10.16
CA SER A 131 47.57 46.42 10.90
C SER A 131 46.72 47.66 10.50
N HIS A 132 45.47 47.94 10.95
CA HIS A 132 44.55 47.51 12.05
C HIS A 132 43.11 47.39 11.49
N SER A 133 41.98 47.10 12.18
CA SER A 133 41.55 46.84 13.59
C SER A 133 40.25 46.00 13.52
N ASP A 134 39.87 45.08 14.43
CA ASP A 134 39.42 45.24 15.84
C ASP A 134 38.12 46.11 15.95
N GLU A 135 37.01 45.74 16.62
CA GLU A 135 36.69 44.73 17.67
C GLU A 135 35.23 44.13 17.54
N PRO A 136 34.78 43.19 18.42
CA PRO A 136 33.53 42.39 18.31
C PRO A 136 32.39 42.93 19.23
N PRO A 137 31.39 42.18 19.80
CA PRO A 137 30.90 40.79 19.63
C PRO A 137 29.36 40.75 19.32
N GLU A 138 28.49 39.74 19.57
CA GLU A 138 28.52 38.41 20.22
C GLU A 138 27.35 37.52 19.70
N GLY A 139 27.21 36.27 20.20
CA GLY A 139 25.96 35.48 20.16
C GLY A 139 26.09 34.05 19.62
N ALA A 140 26.05 33.04 20.49
CA ALA A 140 26.09 31.62 20.09
C ALA A 140 24.69 31.02 19.88
N VAL A 141 24.53 30.18 18.84
CA VAL A 141 23.30 29.44 18.51
C VAL A 141 23.59 27.94 18.51
N PRO A 142 22.77 27.08 19.15
CA PRO A 142 22.99 25.63 19.16
C PRO A 142 22.68 24.98 17.80
N ILE A 143 23.46 23.96 17.45
CA ILE A 143 23.30 23.21 16.19
C ILE A 143 22.19 22.15 16.35
N ILE A 144 21.19 22.21 15.48
CA ILE A 144 20.19 21.15 15.25
C ILE A 144 20.15 20.89 13.73
N PRO A 145 20.03 19.64 13.23
CA PRO A 145 20.22 19.35 11.80
C PRO A 145 19.06 19.81 10.90
N ASP A 146 19.40 20.38 9.74
CA ASP A 146 18.46 20.64 8.65
C ASP A 146 17.86 19.32 8.09
N MET A 147 16.54 19.26 7.99
CA MET A 147 15.82 18.19 7.28
C MET A 147 15.28 18.60 5.90
N TYR A 148 15.57 19.83 5.44
CA TYR A 148 15.04 20.38 4.18
C TYR A 148 16.09 20.72 3.12
N ALA A 149 17.28 20.10 3.19
CA ALA A 149 18.24 20.13 2.10
C ALA A 149 19.09 18.84 2.02
N ASN A 150 18.85 18.00 1.01
CA ASN A 150 19.88 17.22 0.33
C ASN A 150 19.32 16.63 -0.98
N GLY A 151 20.04 16.84 -2.09
CA GLY A 151 19.64 16.33 -3.40
C GLY A 151 19.97 14.85 -3.57
N VAL A 152 19.02 14.05 -4.08
CA VAL A 152 19.26 12.65 -4.43
C VAL A 152 20.09 12.57 -5.71
N PRO A 153 21.25 11.88 -5.73
CA PRO A 153 22.00 11.65 -6.96
C PRO A 153 21.20 10.81 -7.96
N SER A 154 21.21 11.18 -9.24
CA SER A 154 20.49 10.44 -10.29
C SER A 154 20.93 8.99 -10.39
N ALA A 155 20.02 8.05 -10.10
CA ALA A 155 20.30 6.62 -10.15
C ALA A 155 20.37 6.09 -11.60
N SER A 156 21.55 6.19 -12.22
CA SER A 156 21.81 5.69 -13.58
C SER A 156 22.61 4.38 -13.62
N GLY A 157 21.95 3.27 -13.27
CA GLY A 157 22.43 1.91 -13.55
C GLY A 157 23.44 1.30 -12.56
N TYR A 158 23.91 0.10 -12.93
CA TYR A 158 24.70 -0.86 -12.14
C TYR A 158 23.88 -1.49 -10.97
N ALA A 159 23.72 -2.81 -10.85
CA ALA A 159 24.67 -3.92 -10.93
C ALA A 159 25.68 -3.86 -9.77
N GLY A 160 25.58 -4.82 -8.83
CA GLY A 160 26.45 -4.89 -7.66
C GLY A 160 27.66 -5.80 -7.87
N ASP A 161 28.54 -5.80 -6.87
CA ASP A 161 29.64 -6.74 -6.67
C ASP A 161 29.58 -7.25 -5.22
N ASP A 162 30.10 -8.46 -4.99
CA ASP A 162 30.07 -9.17 -3.71
C ASP A 162 31.17 -8.68 -2.72
N ILE A 163 30.94 -8.87 -1.42
CA ILE A 163 32.00 -8.88 -0.40
C ILE A 163 31.75 -10.06 0.56
N ASP A 164 32.65 -11.04 0.54
CA ASP A 164 32.65 -12.18 1.47
C ASP A 164 33.00 -11.76 2.91
N LEU A 165 32.16 -12.15 3.87
CA LEU A 165 32.58 -12.43 5.27
C LEU A 165 31.77 -13.61 5.81
N ASP A 166 32.47 -14.68 6.17
CA ASP A 166 31.87 -15.95 6.63
C ASP A 166 31.37 -15.88 8.10
N PRO A 167 30.42 -16.75 8.52
CA PRO A 167 29.70 -16.62 9.79
C PRO A 167 30.32 -17.37 10.98
N PHE A 168 29.68 -17.20 12.15
CA PHE A 168 29.96 -17.79 13.47
C PHE A 168 31.16 -17.24 14.25
N GLY A 169 30.88 -16.22 15.08
CA GLY A 169 31.71 -15.84 16.22
C GLY A 169 30.87 -15.81 17.50
N VAL A 170 30.89 -16.90 18.28
CA VAL A 170 30.24 -16.96 19.61
C VAL A 170 31.11 -16.29 20.67
N GLY A 171 30.50 -15.45 21.50
CA GLY A 171 31.08 -14.87 22.71
C GLY A 171 30.06 -14.90 23.84
N LEU A 172 30.40 -15.55 24.94
CA LEU A 172 29.64 -15.58 26.20
C LEU A 172 30.27 -14.60 27.22
N ASP A 173 29.77 -14.66 28.46
CA ASP A 173 30.29 -14.01 29.67
C ASP A 173 29.96 -12.50 29.82
N ALA A 174 29.64 -11.97 31.01
CA ALA A 174 29.18 -12.59 32.26
C ALA A 174 28.53 -11.52 33.20
N ASP A 175 27.86 -12.01 34.25
CA ASP A 175 27.46 -11.38 35.52
C ASP A 175 27.49 -9.85 35.72
N ALA A 176 26.34 -9.31 36.16
CA ALA A 176 26.29 -8.39 37.29
C ALA A 176 24.91 -8.36 37.98
N THR A 177 24.78 -9.04 39.13
CA THR A 177 23.89 -8.59 40.23
C THR A 177 24.74 -8.48 41.50
N PRO A 178 24.38 -7.57 42.43
CA PRO A 178 23.79 -8.07 43.67
C PRO A 178 22.73 -7.16 44.31
N LEU A 179 21.99 -7.75 45.27
CA LEU A 179 21.52 -7.21 46.57
C LEU A 179 21.30 -5.68 46.71
N GLY A 180 20.17 -5.15 47.21
CA GLY A 180 19.05 -5.76 47.92
C GLY A 180 19.09 -5.45 49.43
N ASP A 181 18.10 -4.70 49.93
CA ASP A 181 17.84 -4.47 51.36
C ASP A 181 16.37 -4.05 51.58
N ASP A 182 15.74 -4.60 52.62
CA ASP A 182 14.42 -4.25 53.18
C ASP A 182 14.48 -4.67 54.67
N PRO A 183 14.09 -3.82 55.63
CA PRO A 183 12.94 -4.24 56.44
C PRO A 183 12.07 -3.12 57.08
N SER A 184 10.79 -3.46 57.30
CA SER A 184 9.96 -3.04 58.46
C SER A 184 9.44 -1.57 58.47
N THR A 185 8.41 -1.14 59.23
CA THR A 185 7.23 -1.70 59.96
C THR A 185 6.34 -0.47 60.33
N SER A 186 5.04 -0.50 60.67
CA SER A 186 3.91 -1.47 60.62
C SER A 186 2.63 -0.67 60.98
N TRP A 187 1.69 -1.25 61.76
CA TRP A 187 0.41 -0.70 62.28
C TRP A 187 -0.69 -0.67 61.19
N ALA A 188 -1.74 -1.51 61.22
CA ALA A 188 -2.78 -1.78 62.25
C ALA A 188 -3.96 -0.81 62.18
N GLY A 189 -5.19 -1.36 62.08
CA GLY A 189 -6.43 -0.60 61.90
C GLY A 189 -7.58 -1.48 61.40
N ASP A 190 -8.16 -2.29 62.30
CA ASP A 190 -9.38 -3.05 62.01
C ASP A 190 -10.58 -2.14 61.69
N PHE A 191 -11.48 -2.60 60.82
CA PHE A 191 -12.89 -2.75 61.19
C PHE A 191 -13.59 -3.78 60.29
N ALA A 192 -14.57 -4.49 60.85
CA ALA A 192 -15.32 -5.57 60.20
C ALA A 192 -16.84 -5.39 60.39
N ILE A 193 -17.64 -6.38 59.96
CA ILE A 193 -19.10 -6.53 60.21
C ILE A 193 -19.97 -5.58 59.34
N SER A 194 -21.00 -6.02 58.62
CA SER A 194 -21.48 -7.39 58.33
C SER A 194 -22.46 -7.46 57.14
N GLN A 195 -22.65 -8.70 56.67
CA GLN A 195 -23.83 -9.29 56.02
C GLN A 195 -25.12 -8.46 55.88
N LEU A 196 -25.84 -8.71 54.77
CA LEU A 196 -27.20 -9.28 54.84
C LEU A 196 -27.49 -10.14 53.59
N SER A 197 -28.57 -10.95 53.63
CA SER A 197 -28.67 -12.19 52.84
C SER A 197 -30.00 -12.40 52.10
N HIS A 198 -29.94 -13.18 51.01
CA HIS A 198 -31.02 -13.95 50.38
C HIS A 198 -32.42 -13.31 50.15
N ARG A 199 -32.83 -13.28 48.87
CA ARG A 199 -33.89 -14.21 48.41
C ARG A 199 -33.87 -14.40 46.89
N ALA A 200 -34.42 -15.53 46.43
CA ALA A 200 -34.66 -15.83 45.02
C ALA A 200 -36.01 -16.56 44.87
N SER A 201 -36.77 -16.19 43.83
CA SER A 201 -37.98 -16.82 43.24
C SER A 201 -38.54 -15.79 42.24
N GLY A 202 -39.14 -16.12 41.10
CA GLY A 202 -39.40 -17.40 40.43
C GLY A 202 -39.93 -17.14 39.01
N SER A 203 -40.03 -18.15 38.15
CA SER A 203 -40.38 -18.01 36.72
C SER A 203 -41.85 -18.30 36.41
N ASP A 204 -42.45 -17.56 35.46
CA ASP A 204 -43.04 -18.18 34.25
C ASP A 204 -43.24 -17.13 33.11
N PRO A 205 -43.36 -17.53 31.82
CA PRO A 205 -43.30 -16.61 30.68
C PRO A 205 -44.64 -16.39 29.94
N SER A 206 -44.88 -15.19 29.42
CA SER A 206 -45.80 -14.90 28.28
C SER A 206 -45.70 -13.45 27.80
N ASP A 207 -44.97 -13.17 26.70
CA ASP A 207 -45.46 -12.34 25.57
C ASP A 207 -44.44 -12.26 24.41
N PRO A 208 -44.85 -12.31 23.12
CA PRO A 208 -43.93 -12.26 21.98
C PRO A 208 -43.90 -10.88 21.28
N LYS A 209 -42.92 -10.03 21.61
CA LYS A 209 -42.46 -8.94 20.73
C LYS A 209 -40.94 -8.88 20.68
N SER A 210 -40.39 -9.50 19.64
CA SER A 210 -38.96 -9.59 19.34
C SER A 210 -38.51 -8.49 18.37
N LEU A 211 -37.23 -8.09 18.50
CA LEU A 211 -36.41 -7.54 17.42
C LEU A 211 -36.87 -6.22 16.76
N GLU A 212 -36.78 -5.13 17.53
CA GLU A 212 -36.30 -3.84 17.00
C GLU A 212 -35.61 -3.07 18.13
N GLY A 213 -34.36 -2.67 17.94
CA GLY A 213 -33.49 -2.27 19.05
C GLY A 213 -32.09 -1.85 18.64
N VAL A 214 -31.99 -0.90 17.70
CA VAL A 214 -30.72 -0.21 17.42
C VAL A 214 -30.38 0.65 18.63
N VAL A 215 -29.34 0.25 19.38
CA VAL A 215 -28.83 1.03 20.51
C VAL A 215 -28.03 2.20 19.96
N ASP A 216 -28.40 3.43 20.32
CA ASP A 216 -27.59 4.62 20.04
C ASP A 216 -26.32 4.60 20.90
N VAL A 217 -25.21 4.22 20.27
CA VAL A 217 -23.90 4.07 20.93
C VAL A 217 -23.27 5.43 21.29
N ARG A 218 -23.75 6.57 20.77
CA ARG A 218 -23.25 7.90 21.14
C ARG A 218 -23.85 8.43 22.47
N SER A 219 -24.91 7.81 23.00
CA SER A 219 -25.67 8.35 24.16
C SER A 219 -25.77 7.42 25.39
N SER A 220 -25.02 6.31 25.43
CA SER A 220 -25.08 5.39 26.57
C SER A 220 -24.01 5.72 27.63
N ASP A 221 -24.46 6.29 28.75
CA ASP A 221 -23.69 6.55 29.98
C ASP A 221 -23.23 5.25 30.67
N TRP A 222 -22.27 4.56 30.05
CA TRP A 222 -21.56 3.43 30.66
C TRP A 222 -20.61 3.94 31.75
N SER A 223 -21.17 4.25 32.91
CA SER A 223 -20.47 4.91 34.01
C SER A 223 -19.15 4.22 34.36
N ALA A 224 -18.09 5.01 34.57
CA ALA A 224 -16.77 4.50 34.96
C ALA A 224 -16.77 3.74 36.32
N ALA A 225 -17.87 3.82 37.09
CA ALA A 225 -18.09 3.05 38.31
C ALA A 225 -18.29 1.53 38.08
N ALA A 226 -18.49 1.08 36.84
CA ALA A 226 -18.60 -0.35 36.51
C ALA A 226 -17.23 -1.06 36.46
N TYR A 227 -16.11 -0.33 36.47
CA TYR A 227 -14.78 -0.92 36.60
C TYR A 227 -14.51 -1.30 38.06
N PRO A 228 -14.10 -2.56 38.33
CA PRO A 228 -13.24 -2.80 39.49
C PRO A 228 -12.02 -1.89 39.35
N HIS A 229 -11.52 -1.31 40.45
CA HIS A 229 -10.25 -0.57 40.44
C HIS A 229 -9.09 -1.54 40.13
N VAL A 230 -8.84 -1.81 38.84
CA VAL A 230 -7.71 -2.62 38.41
C VAL A 230 -6.46 -1.76 38.51
N ALA A 231 -5.90 -1.69 39.72
CA ALA A 231 -4.55 -1.21 39.95
C ALA A 231 -3.58 -2.18 39.26
N LEU A 232 -3.31 -1.92 37.97
CA LEU A 232 -2.47 -2.76 37.14
C LEU A 232 -1.01 -2.59 37.57
N SER A 233 -0.57 -3.51 38.42
CA SER A 233 0.83 -3.73 38.78
C SER A 233 1.68 -3.89 37.53
N GLU A 234 2.88 -3.29 37.51
CA GLU A 234 3.82 -3.35 36.38
C GLU A 234 4.24 -4.77 35.97
N LYS A 235 3.95 -5.77 36.82
CA LYS A 235 4.34 -7.18 36.63
C LYS A 235 3.19 -8.11 36.25
N ASP A 236 1.94 -7.66 36.31
CA ASP A 236 0.79 -8.50 35.94
C ASP A 236 0.49 -8.37 34.45
N GLU A 237 0.42 -9.51 33.74
CA GLU A 237 -0.12 -9.49 32.37
C GLU A 237 -1.58 -9.03 32.41
N LEU A 238 -1.90 -8.00 31.60
CA LEU A 238 -3.24 -7.44 31.46
C LEU A 238 -4.27 -8.57 31.28
N SER A 239 -5.10 -8.75 32.30
CA SER A 239 -5.99 -9.90 32.47
C SER A 239 -6.75 -10.23 31.17
N PRO A 240 -6.94 -11.50 30.79
CA PRO A 240 -7.66 -11.88 29.57
C PRO A 240 -9.04 -11.22 29.43
N LYS A 241 -9.70 -10.86 30.54
CA LYS A 241 -10.94 -10.07 30.57
C LYS A 241 -10.76 -8.67 29.97
N VAL A 242 -9.65 -7.99 30.26
CA VAL A 242 -9.33 -6.65 29.73
C VAL A 242 -8.99 -6.74 28.25
N LYS A 243 -8.22 -7.75 27.81
CA LYS A 243 -7.98 -7.96 26.37
C LYS A 243 -9.28 -8.25 25.60
N ARG A 244 -10.19 -9.07 26.16
CA ARG A 244 -11.51 -9.31 25.56
C ARG A 244 -12.35 -8.03 25.49
N TYR A 245 -12.43 -7.27 26.58
CA TYR A 245 -13.15 -5.99 26.61
C TYR A 245 -12.60 -4.98 25.59
N LEU A 246 -11.28 -4.80 25.50
CA LEU A 246 -10.65 -3.91 24.51
C LEU A 246 -10.90 -4.39 23.07
N THR A 247 -10.96 -5.69 22.84
CA THR A 247 -11.34 -6.28 21.55
C THR A 247 -12.81 -5.96 21.20
N GLU A 248 -13.72 -6.06 22.17
CA GLU A 248 -15.14 -5.70 22.03
C GLU A 248 -15.31 -4.16 21.82
N VAL A 249 -14.43 -3.33 22.41
CA VAL A 249 -14.35 -1.88 22.17
C VAL A 249 -13.81 -1.53 20.77
N PHE A 250 -12.92 -2.35 20.21
CA PHE A 250 -12.36 -2.19 18.86
C PHE A 250 -13.37 -2.49 17.74
N LEU A 251 -14.09 -3.61 17.84
CA LEU A 251 -14.85 -4.16 16.70
C LEU A 251 -15.91 -3.21 16.09
N PRO A 252 -16.64 -2.37 16.85
CA PRO A 252 -17.51 -1.32 16.28
C PRO A 252 -16.71 -0.20 15.59
N ARG A 253 -15.54 0.16 16.16
CA ARG A 253 -14.69 1.27 15.72
C ARG A 253 -13.72 0.91 14.58
N ARG A 254 -13.62 -0.37 14.19
CA ARG A 254 -12.69 -0.90 13.17
C ARG A 254 -12.70 -0.13 11.83
N HIS A 255 -13.81 0.51 11.49
CA HIS A 255 -13.96 1.31 10.28
C HIS A 255 -13.09 2.59 10.30
N LEU A 256 -12.79 3.16 11.47
CA LEU A 256 -11.93 4.34 11.65
C LEU A 256 -10.45 4.06 11.30
N CYS A 257 -10.05 2.79 11.28
CA CYS A 257 -8.77 2.32 10.77
C CYS A 257 -8.91 1.47 9.49
N GLN A 258 -10.06 1.55 8.80
CA GLN A 258 -10.37 0.82 7.57
C GLN A 258 -10.04 -0.68 7.66
N PHE A 259 -10.29 -1.29 8.82
CA PHE A 259 -9.96 -2.68 9.11
C PHE A 259 -11.17 -3.60 8.93
N THR A 260 -11.06 -4.53 7.99
CA THR A 260 -12.14 -5.47 7.63
C THR A 260 -11.82 -6.88 8.12
N ILE A 261 -12.78 -7.48 8.82
CA ILE A 261 -12.78 -8.86 9.30
C ILE A 261 -14.24 -9.30 9.49
N ASN A 262 -14.58 -10.58 9.27
CA ASN A 262 -15.90 -11.09 9.64
C ASN A 262 -15.98 -11.19 11.17
N VAL A 263 -16.90 -10.42 11.76
CA VAL A 263 -16.96 -10.22 13.22
C VAL A 263 -17.36 -11.50 13.95
N ASP A 264 -18.37 -12.22 13.46
CA ASP A 264 -18.89 -13.42 14.12
C ASP A 264 -17.88 -14.58 14.10
N ARG A 265 -17.22 -14.80 12.95
CA ARG A 265 -16.10 -15.72 12.77
C ARG A 265 -14.94 -15.39 13.70
N PHE A 266 -14.58 -14.12 13.80
CA PHE A 266 -13.50 -13.68 14.68
C PHE A 266 -13.86 -13.92 16.15
N LEU A 267 -15.05 -13.52 16.60
CA LEU A 267 -15.51 -13.77 17.97
C LEU A 267 -15.57 -15.28 18.29
N ALA A 268 -16.14 -16.09 17.39
CA ALA A 268 -16.15 -17.55 17.53
C ALA A 268 -14.74 -18.18 17.55
N SER A 269 -13.74 -17.53 16.93
CA SER A 269 -12.35 -17.99 16.97
C SER A 269 -11.66 -17.70 18.32
N LEU A 270 -12.08 -16.67 19.07
CA LEU A 270 -11.53 -16.38 20.40
C LEU A 270 -11.81 -17.53 21.39
N ASP A 271 -13.02 -18.07 21.36
CA ASP A 271 -13.47 -19.15 22.25
C ASP A 271 -13.10 -20.57 21.72
N ALA A 272 -12.24 -20.66 20.69
CA ALA A 272 -11.80 -21.92 20.12
C ALA A 272 -10.82 -22.68 21.04
N GLN A 273 -11.12 -23.95 21.34
CA GLN A 273 -10.34 -24.82 22.24
C GLN A 273 -8.91 -25.16 21.75
N GLN A 274 -8.59 -24.91 20.48
CA GLN A 274 -7.29 -25.22 19.89
C GLN A 274 -6.52 -23.90 19.64
N PRO A 275 -5.37 -23.65 20.30
CA PRO A 275 -4.66 -22.38 20.18
C PRO A 275 -4.31 -21.96 18.74
N LYS A 276 -4.01 -22.92 17.85
CA LYS A 276 -3.77 -22.67 16.42
C LYS A 276 -5.02 -22.23 15.61
N LYS A 277 -6.22 -22.29 16.19
CA LYS A 277 -7.48 -21.77 15.60
C LYS A 277 -7.90 -20.42 16.17
N GLN A 278 -7.33 -20.00 17.30
CA GLN A 278 -7.48 -18.64 17.81
C GLN A 278 -6.70 -17.65 16.94
N PRO A 279 -6.99 -16.34 16.99
CA PRO A 279 -6.15 -15.31 16.36
C PRO A 279 -4.72 -15.32 16.95
N HIS A 280 -3.73 -14.91 16.16
CA HIS A 280 -2.36 -14.75 16.69
C HIS A 280 -2.32 -13.64 17.77
N PRO A 281 -1.58 -13.81 18.89
CA PRO A 281 -1.50 -12.80 19.95
C PRO A 281 -1.18 -11.39 19.46
N CYS A 282 -0.28 -11.25 18.47
CA CYS A 282 0.06 -9.95 17.88
C CYS A 282 -1.13 -9.19 17.29
N LEU A 283 -2.14 -9.89 16.75
CA LEU A 283 -3.35 -9.26 16.24
C LEU A 283 -4.26 -8.82 17.39
N LEU A 284 -4.39 -9.62 18.44
CA LEU A 284 -5.16 -9.24 19.63
C LEU A 284 -4.52 -8.04 20.33
N ASP A 285 -3.20 -8.02 20.47
CA ASP A 285 -2.47 -6.91 21.09
C ASP A 285 -2.45 -5.66 20.21
N ALA A 286 -2.39 -5.79 18.87
CA ALA A 286 -2.56 -4.65 17.96
C ALA A 286 -4.00 -4.09 17.94
N MET A 287 -5.02 -4.95 18.06
CA MET A 287 -6.41 -4.52 18.23
C MET A 287 -6.61 -3.82 19.59
N CYS A 288 -6.02 -4.35 20.68
CA CYS A 288 -6.06 -3.73 22.00
C CYS A 288 -5.31 -2.38 22.04
N LEU A 289 -4.19 -2.26 21.35
CA LEU A 289 -3.45 -1.00 21.16
C LEU A 289 -4.33 0.08 20.53
N VAL A 290 -4.95 -0.24 19.38
CA VAL A 290 -5.85 0.68 18.67
C VAL A 290 -7.12 0.95 19.49
N ALA A 291 -7.65 -0.03 20.24
CA ALA A 291 -8.77 0.16 21.16
C ALA A 291 -8.44 1.16 22.27
N CYS A 292 -7.28 1.03 22.93
CA CYS A 292 -6.83 1.96 23.97
C CYS A 292 -6.80 3.38 23.42
N HIS A 293 -6.20 3.56 22.23
CA HIS A 293 -6.08 4.84 21.58
C HIS A 293 -7.43 5.46 21.18
N LEU A 294 -8.30 4.68 20.52
CA LEU A 294 -9.64 5.13 20.10
C LEU A 294 -10.64 5.27 21.25
N SER A 295 -10.34 4.74 22.44
CA SER A 295 -11.20 4.89 23.62
C SER A 295 -11.10 6.28 24.28
N ARG A 296 -9.95 6.96 24.13
CA ARG A 296 -9.58 8.22 24.80
C ARG A 296 -9.68 8.24 26.33
N SER A 297 -9.92 7.09 26.97
CA SER A 297 -9.92 6.98 28.43
C SER A 297 -8.47 7.01 28.95
N PRO A 298 -8.10 7.90 29.88
CA PRO A 298 -6.76 7.92 30.47
C PRO A 298 -6.33 6.56 31.05
N ILE A 299 -7.31 5.81 31.59
CA ILE A 299 -7.16 4.45 32.15
C ILE A 299 -6.65 3.46 31.09
N PHE A 300 -6.96 3.67 29.80
CA PHE A 300 -6.50 2.81 28.70
C PHE A 300 -5.32 3.42 27.92
N THR A 301 -5.30 4.73 27.71
CA THR A 301 -4.19 5.42 27.03
C THR A 301 -2.83 5.17 27.70
N GLN A 302 -2.79 5.03 29.03
CA GLN A 302 -1.57 4.64 29.76
C GLN A 302 -1.00 3.25 29.39
N HIS A 303 -1.80 2.38 28.78
CA HIS A 303 -1.37 1.02 28.35
C HIS A 303 -1.00 0.93 26.86
N GLU A 304 -1.12 2.01 26.08
CA GLU A 304 -0.63 2.06 24.70
C GLU A 304 0.84 1.61 24.55
N PRO A 305 1.80 1.97 25.43
CA PRO A 305 3.18 1.48 25.31
C PRO A 305 3.31 -0.04 25.52
N HIS A 306 2.54 -0.61 26.46
CA HIS A 306 2.57 -2.05 26.75
C HIS A 306 2.02 -2.87 25.57
N PHE A 307 0.86 -2.45 25.01
CA PHE A 307 0.28 -3.15 23.86
C PHE A 307 1.10 -2.97 22.58
N LEU A 308 1.77 -1.83 22.38
CA LEU A 308 2.72 -1.65 21.27
C LEU A 308 3.90 -2.64 21.37
N GLU A 309 4.46 -2.81 22.56
CA GLU A 309 5.57 -3.71 22.80
C GLU A 309 5.16 -5.19 22.67
N LYS A 310 4.05 -5.60 23.28
CA LYS A 310 3.52 -6.98 23.13
C LYS A 310 3.13 -7.29 21.68
N ALA A 311 2.55 -6.33 20.94
CA ALA A 311 2.29 -6.49 19.52
C ALA A 311 3.59 -6.70 18.72
N ARG A 312 4.68 -5.95 19.03
CA ARG A 312 5.98 -6.10 18.37
C ARG A 312 6.65 -7.44 18.66
N GLN A 313 6.64 -7.88 19.91
CA GLN A 313 7.12 -9.21 20.32
C GLN A 313 6.38 -10.29 19.52
N GLY A 314 5.05 -10.28 19.57
CA GLY A 314 4.23 -11.24 18.80
C GLY A 314 4.35 -11.13 17.27
N LEU A 315 4.79 -9.99 16.72
CA LEU A 315 5.08 -9.85 15.30
C LEU A 315 6.41 -10.52 14.94
N ALA A 316 7.42 -10.44 15.81
CA ALA A 316 8.66 -11.19 15.66
C ALA A 316 8.43 -12.70 15.81
N ASP A 317 7.70 -13.12 16.86
CA ASP A 317 7.34 -14.52 17.12
C ASP A 317 6.66 -15.17 15.90
N ALA A 318 5.70 -14.45 15.28
CA ALA A 318 4.97 -14.91 14.11
C ALA A 318 5.86 -15.12 12.87
N LEU A 319 6.89 -14.29 12.69
CA LEU A 319 7.85 -14.44 11.60
C LEU A 319 8.82 -15.60 11.85
N GLU A 320 9.41 -15.67 13.05
CA GLU A 320 10.35 -16.74 13.43
C GLU A 320 9.71 -18.13 13.28
N HIS A 321 8.48 -18.29 13.77
CA HIS A 321 7.77 -19.56 13.76
C HIS A 321 6.90 -19.78 12.51
N SER A 322 6.82 -18.78 11.61
CA SER A 322 5.89 -18.73 10.47
C SER A 322 4.42 -19.01 10.86
N ASP A 323 4.01 -18.59 12.07
CA ASP A 323 2.67 -18.84 12.59
C ASP A 323 1.67 -17.77 12.13
N ARG A 324 0.53 -18.23 11.59
CA ARG A 324 -0.63 -17.40 11.21
C ARG A 324 -0.25 -16.09 10.49
N LEU A 325 0.64 -16.18 9.49
CA LEU A 325 1.23 -15.05 8.77
C LEU A 325 0.22 -14.04 8.16
N PHE A 326 -1.05 -14.42 7.96
CA PHE A 326 -2.10 -13.47 7.60
C PHE A 326 -2.47 -12.52 8.76
N ASN A 327 -2.51 -13.03 10.01
CA ASN A 327 -2.66 -12.19 11.20
C ASN A 327 -1.43 -11.30 11.43
N PHE A 328 -0.21 -11.73 11.05
CA PHE A 328 0.97 -10.85 11.05
C PHE A 328 0.78 -9.62 10.14
N VAL A 329 0.21 -9.79 8.94
CA VAL A 329 -0.10 -8.67 8.03
C VAL A 329 -1.13 -7.73 8.65
N GLN A 330 -2.24 -8.29 9.15
CA GLN A 330 -3.32 -7.54 9.83
C GLN A 330 -2.81 -6.76 11.07
N ALA A 331 -1.99 -7.39 11.91
CA ALA A 331 -1.41 -6.78 13.09
C ALA A 331 -0.40 -5.68 12.73
N SER A 332 0.48 -5.94 11.77
CA SER A 332 1.50 -4.98 11.32
C SER A 332 0.89 -3.70 10.75
N SER A 333 -0.23 -3.82 10.03
CA SER A 333 -0.92 -2.66 9.46
C SER A 333 -1.67 -1.84 10.52
N LEU A 334 -2.30 -2.51 11.50
CA LEU A 334 -2.88 -1.82 12.68
C LEU A 334 -1.82 -1.09 13.51
N VAL A 335 -0.63 -1.70 13.72
CA VAL A 335 0.50 -1.04 14.37
C VAL A 335 0.98 0.18 13.57
N ALA A 336 1.09 0.08 12.24
CA ALA A 336 1.44 1.21 11.39
C ALA A 336 0.40 2.34 11.45
N PHE A 337 -0.90 2.02 11.39
CA PHE A 337 -2.00 2.98 11.57
C PHE A 337 -1.89 3.73 12.90
N TYR A 338 -1.69 2.99 14.01
CA TYR A 338 -1.50 3.60 15.33
C TYR A 338 -0.28 4.54 15.36
N LEU A 339 0.85 4.15 14.78
CA LEU A 339 2.05 4.98 14.73
C LEU A 339 1.82 6.27 13.93
N TYR A 340 1.08 6.24 12.81
CA TYR A 340 0.67 7.46 12.11
C TYR A 340 -0.28 8.32 12.95
N ARG A 341 -1.31 7.73 13.59
CA ARG A 341 -2.28 8.46 14.43
C ARG A 341 -1.61 9.11 15.65
N ARG A 342 -0.52 8.53 16.18
CA ARG A 342 0.37 9.10 17.21
C ARG A 342 1.43 10.09 16.67
N GLY A 343 1.49 10.35 15.37
CA GLY A 343 2.49 11.25 14.76
C GLY A 343 3.92 10.69 14.66
N ARG A 344 4.15 9.39 14.90
CA ARG A 344 5.47 8.73 14.83
C ARG A 344 5.83 8.39 13.37
N LEU A 345 5.80 9.40 12.50
CA LEU A 345 5.72 9.24 11.03
C LEU A 345 6.80 8.35 10.40
N ILE A 346 8.08 8.53 10.77
CA ILE A 346 9.20 7.76 10.19
C ILE A 346 9.13 6.29 10.60
N GLU A 347 8.73 6.01 11.83
CA GLU A 347 8.57 4.66 12.37
C GLU A 347 7.33 3.97 11.79
N ALA A 348 6.24 4.72 11.61
CA ALA A 348 5.05 4.27 10.89
C ALA A 348 5.38 3.90 9.44
N TYR A 349 6.08 4.78 8.71
CA TYR A 349 6.55 4.53 7.34
C TYR A 349 7.48 3.32 7.26
N HIS A 350 8.39 3.13 8.22
CA HIS A 350 9.25 1.95 8.30
C HIS A 350 8.46 0.65 8.54
N GLN A 351 7.42 0.68 9.40
CA GLN A 351 6.51 -0.45 9.60
C GLN A 351 5.70 -0.74 8.33
N THR A 352 5.14 0.28 7.69
CA THR A 352 4.41 0.18 6.42
C THR A 352 5.29 -0.42 5.31
N CYS A 353 6.52 0.06 5.16
CA CYS A 353 7.50 -0.44 4.20
C CYS A 353 7.81 -1.93 4.34
N GLN A 354 7.76 -2.48 5.56
CA GLN A 354 7.97 -3.90 5.83
C GLN A 354 6.71 -4.71 5.48
N VAL A 355 5.54 -4.35 6.02
CA VAL A 355 4.30 -5.10 5.77
C VAL A 355 3.86 -5.04 4.30
N ALA A 356 4.12 -3.93 3.59
CA ALA A 356 3.90 -3.83 2.16
C ALA A 356 4.71 -4.85 1.35
N ARG A 357 6.02 -4.96 1.63
CA ARG A 357 6.90 -5.95 0.97
C ARG A 357 6.54 -7.37 1.38
N PHE A 358 6.16 -7.60 2.63
CA PHE A 358 5.72 -8.91 3.10
C PHE A 358 4.39 -9.34 2.46
N ALA A 359 3.42 -8.43 2.28
CA ALA A 359 2.17 -8.70 1.58
C ALA A 359 2.41 -9.12 0.10
N VAL A 360 3.44 -8.56 -0.54
CA VAL A 360 3.92 -8.99 -1.88
C VAL A 360 4.52 -10.40 -1.82
N SER A 361 5.31 -10.75 -0.80
CA SER A 361 5.78 -12.13 -0.57
C SER A 361 4.64 -13.12 -0.28
N CYS A 362 3.55 -12.67 0.35
CA CYS A 362 2.31 -13.42 0.49
C CYS A 362 1.47 -13.50 -0.80
N GLY A 363 1.85 -12.81 -1.89
CA GLY A 363 1.10 -12.77 -3.15
C GLY A 363 -0.24 -12.02 -3.06
N LEU A 364 -0.47 -11.25 -1.99
CA LEU A 364 -1.73 -10.54 -1.73
C LEU A 364 -2.00 -9.39 -2.73
N HIS A 365 -0.96 -8.96 -3.45
CA HIS A 365 -1.02 -7.97 -4.53
C HIS A 365 -1.46 -8.55 -5.90
N GLN A 366 -1.62 -9.87 -6.01
CA GLN A 366 -1.96 -10.58 -7.26
C GLN A 366 -3.24 -11.43 -7.15
N ILE A 367 -4.22 -10.97 -6.36
CA ILE A 367 -5.54 -11.60 -6.23
C ILE A 367 -6.43 -11.16 -7.40
N ILE A 368 -6.18 -11.74 -8.58
CA ILE A 368 -6.80 -11.37 -9.87
C ILE A 368 -8.29 -11.76 -10.02
N SER A 369 -8.92 -12.30 -8.97
CA SER A 369 -10.32 -12.73 -8.99
C SER A 369 -10.89 -12.70 -7.57
N PRO A 370 -12.11 -12.17 -7.36
CA PRO A 370 -12.75 -12.15 -6.04
C PRO A 370 -13.55 -13.42 -5.74
N ILE A 371 -13.53 -14.42 -6.62
CA ILE A 371 -14.12 -15.76 -6.38
C ILE A 371 -13.04 -16.83 -6.29
N ILE A 372 -13.26 -17.85 -5.46
CA ILE A 372 -12.39 -19.03 -5.39
C ILE A 372 -12.65 -19.90 -6.63
N LYS A 373 -11.61 -20.14 -7.43
CA LYS A 373 -11.69 -20.96 -8.64
C LYS A 373 -11.19 -22.38 -8.39
N GLU A 374 -12.12 -23.30 -8.13
CA GLU A 374 -11.84 -24.73 -8.02
C GLU A 374 -11.51 -25.36 -9.40
N SER A 375 -10.22 -25.43 -9.77
CA SER A 375 -9.74 -26.43 -10.75
C SER A 375 -8.22 -26.62 -10.74
N ASP A 376 -7.77 -27.83 -11.11
CA ASP A 376 -6.35 -28.21 -11.30
C ASP A 376 -5.58 -27.39 -12.35
N SER A 377 -6.27 -26.49 -13.06
CA SER A 377 -5.74 -25.62 -14.12
C SER A 377 -4.60 -24.71 -13.67
N ALA A 378 -4.53 -24.38 -12.37
CA ALA A 378 -3.63 -23.38 -11.79
C ALA A 378 -2.11 -23.64 -12.00
N ARG A 379 -1.71 -24.84 -12.43
CA ARG A 379 -0.29 -25.22 -12.60
C ARG A 379 0.39 -24.58 -13.82
N ASN A 380 -0.38 -24.06 -14.80
CA ASN A 380 0.09 -23.74 -16.16
C ASN A 380 -0.07 -22.28 -16.63
N SER A 381 -0.78 -21.42 -15.90
CA SER A 381 -0.89 -19.98 -16.23
C SER A 381 0.34 -19.18 -15.75
N ARG A 382 0.59 -18.02 -16.37
CA ARG A 382 1.58 -17.02 -15.91
C ARG A 382 0.81 -15.91 -15.20
N GLY A 383 1.25 -15.52 -14.00
CA GLY A 383 0.32 -15.02 -12.96
C GLY A 383 -0.33 -16.24 -12.29
N ALA A 384 0.06 -16.73 -11.11
CA ALA A 384 0.62 -16.05 -9.93
C ALA A 384 -0.35 -14.95 -9.44
N ALA A 385 -1.22 -15.20 -8.45
CA ALA A 385 -1.46 -16.49 -7.78
C ALA A 385 -2.96 -16.74 -7.52
N PRO A 386 -3.36 -18.03 -7.45
CA PRO A 386 -4.04 -18.46 -6.22
C PRO A 386 -3.12 -19.35 -5.36
N TRP A 387 -3.26 -20.68 -5.44
CA TRP A 387 -2.91 -21.56 -4.32
C TRP A 387 -1.77 -22.56 -4.61
N SER A 388 -0.85 -22.16 -5.49
CA SER A 388 0.34 -22.98 -5.81
C SER A 388 1.43 -22.78 -4.76
N VAL A 389 1.35 -23.51 -3.65
CA VAL A 389 2.51 -23.75 -2.76
C VAL A 389 3.66 -24.32 -3.60
N THR A 390 4.88 -23.79 -3.42
CA THR A 390 6.07 -24.26 -4.14
C THR A 390 7.18 -24.65 -3.17
N ASN A 391 7.78 -25.81 -3.37
CA ASN A 391 9.07 -26.14 -2.78
C ASN A 391 10.10 -25.05 -3.11
N MET A 392 10.93 -24.72 -2.12
CA MET A 392 11.95 -23.66 -2.10
C MET A 392 12.83 -23.68 -3.36
N SER A 393 12.43 -22.95 -4.40
CA SER A 393 13.07 -23.02 -5.71
C SER A 393 13.08 -21.67 -6.42
N VAL A 394 14.28 -21.28 -6.88
CA VAL A 394 14.68 -19.94 -7.39
C VAL A 394 14.00 -19.55 -8.72
N ARG A 395 12.85 -20.14 -9.08
CA ARG A 395 12.15 -19.94 -10.36
C ARG A 395 10.63 -19.77 -10.24
N ARG A 396 10.04 -19.99 -9.06
CA ARG A 396 8.64 -19.65 -8.75
C ARG A 396 8.51 -19.38 -7.24
N ALA A 397 8.23 -18.14 -6.87
CA ALA A 397 7.63 -17.88 -5.57
C ALA A 397 6.15 -18.30 -5.64
N GLY A 398 5.77 -19.29 -4.83
CA GLY A 398 4.38 -19.47 -4.41
C GLY A 398 4.04 -18.47 -3.29
N SER A 399 2.76 -18.40 -2.92
CA SER A 399 2.36 -17.63 -1.74
C SER A 399 2.95 -18.25 -0.47
N MET A 400 3.37 -17.41 0.48
CA MET A 400 3.66 -17.82 1.87
C MET A 400 2.39 -18.12 2.70
N LEU A 401 1.19 -17.93 2.13
CA LEU A 401 -0.08 -18.22 2.79
C LEU A 401 -0.75 -19.47 2.19
N ASP A 402 -1.34 -20.27 3.07
CA ASP A 402 -2.28 -21.34 2.70
C ASP A 402 -3.50 -20.80 1.92
N PRO A 403 -4.26 -21.66 1.22
CA PRO A 403 -5.52 -21.26 0.59
C PRO A 403 -6.51 -20.60 1.58
N PRO A 404 -7.33 -19.63 1.15
CA PRO A 404 -8.46 -19.15 1.92
C PRO A 404 -9.47 -20.29 2.04
N LYS A 405 -10.07 -20.42 3.23
CA LYS A 405 -10.99 -21.52 3.56
C LYS A 405 -12.33 -21.37 2.85
N ASP A 406 -12.72 -20.14 2.56
CA ASP A 406 -13.99 -19.76 1.93
C ASP A 406 -13.90 -18.37 1.25
N ALA A 407 -14.99 -17.96 0.59
CA ALA A 407 -15.08 -16.67 -0.10
C ALA A 407 -14.91 -15.47 0.85
N THR A 408 -15.40 -15.56 2.09
CA THR A 408 -15.23 -14.52 3.10
C THR A 408 -13.75 -14.28 3.42
N GLU A 409 -12.94 -15.33 3.62
CA GLU A 409 -11.49 -15.18 3.84
C GLU A 409 -10.77 -14.64 2.60
N LEU A 410 -11.25 -14.94 1.39
CA LEU A 410 -10.77 -14.29 0.17
C LEU A 410 -11.08 -12.78 0.18
N GLY A 411 -12.28 -12.38 0.63
CA GLY A 411 -12.65 -10.99 0.88
C GLY A 411 -11.75 -10.31 1.91
N GLU A 412 -11.55 -10.93 3.07
CA GLU A 412 -10.64 -10.44 4.14
C GLU A 412 -9.22 -10.23 3.61
N ARG A 413 -8.70 -11.14 2.78
CA ARG A 413 -7.37 -11.03 2.16
C ARG A 413 -7.26 -9.89 1.14
N ILE A 414 -8.31 -9.67 0.33
CA ILE A 414 -8.38 -8.54 -0.60
C ILE A 414 -8.41 -7.21 0.18
N HIS A 415 -9.23 -7.11 1.23
CA HIS A 415 -9.27 -5.92 2.10
C HIS A 415 -7.94 -5.66 2.81
N ALA A 416 -7.30 -6.70 3.37
CA ALA A 416 -6.00 -6.56 4.04
C ALA A 416 -4.90 -6.04 3.10
N PHE A 417 -4.86 -6.51 1.85
CA PHE A 417 -3.97 -5.94 0.83
C PHE A 417 -4.23 -4.44 0.62
N TRP A 418 -5.50 -4.06 0.40
CA TRP A 418 -5.85 -2.69 0.10
C TRP A 418 -5.65 -1.73 1.28
N HIS A 419 -5.85 -2.19 2.51
CA HIS A 419 -5.53 -1.43 3.71
C HIS A 419 -4.01 -1.19 3.84
N VAL A 420 -3.17 -2.20 3.56
CA VAL A 420 -1.70 -2.04 3.48
C VAL A 420 -1.30 -1.08 2.36
N PHE A 421 -1.92 -1.17 1.17
CA PHE A 421 -1.72 -0.23 0.07
C PHE A 421 -2.12 1.20 0.44
N LEU A 422 -3.27 1.39 1.12
CA LEU A 422 -3.72 2.71 1.58
C LEU A 422 -2.68 3.35 2.51
N LEU A 423 -2.18 2.60 3.50
CA LEU A 423 -1.14 3.07 4.41
C LEU A 423 0.18 3.41 3.68
N ASP A 424 0.57 2.63 2.67
CA ASP A 424 1.79 2.88 1.89
C ASP A 424 1.71 4.18 1.08
N LYS A 425 0.58 4.40 0.41
CA LYS A 425 0.37 5.65 -0.35
C LYS A 425 0.22 6.87 0.55
N VAL A 426 -0.58 6.77 1.63
CA VAL A 426 -0.76 7.85 2.62
C VAL A 426 0.56 8.19 3.32
N GLY A 427 1.34 7.17 3.70
CA GLY A 427 2.65 7.32 4.30
C GLY A 427 3.65 8.01 3.37
N SER A 428 3.69 7.58 2.10
CA SER A 428 4.52 8.17 1.06
C SER A 428 4.22 9.67 0.86
N ILE A 429 2.94 10.04 0.73
CA ILE A 429 2.51 11.45 0.61
C ILE A 429 2.93 12.26 1.85
N ILE A 430 2.59 11.81 3.05
CA ILE A 430 2.75 12.59 4.28
C ILE A 430 4.24 12.76 4.66
N THR A 431 5.08 11.77 4.38
CA THR A 431 6.53 11.85 4.64
C THR A 431 7.34 12.40 3.47
N ASN A 432 6.76 12.52 2.28
CA ASN A 432 7.44 12.76 1.01
C ASN A 432 8.57 11.74 0.72
N LEU A 433 8.40 10.49 1.16
CA LEU A 433 9.32 9.37 0.92
C LEU A 433 8.73 8.38 -0.10
N PRO A 434 9.54 7.59 -0.82
CA PRO A 434 9.03 6.68 -1.86
C PRO A 434 8.11 5.57 -1.33
N ALA A 435 6.96 5.37 -1.96
CA ALA A 435 6.06 4.24 -1.70
C ALA A 435 6.77 2.87 -1.89
N ALA A 436 6.47 1.91 -1.02
CA ALA A 436 6.99 0.54 -1.11
C ALA A 436 6.27 -0.31 -2.17
N LEU A 437 5.06 0.09 -2.58
CA LEU A 437 4.27 -0.50 -3.66
C LEU A 437 4.21 0.46 -4.88
N PRO A 438 5.25 0.50 -5.73
CA PRO A 438 5.25 1.29 -6.97
C PRO A 438 4.34 0.66 -8.03
N ASP A 439 3.40 1.43 -8.60
CA ASP A 439 2.38 0.93 -9.55
C ASP A 439 2.95 0.45 -10.91
N GLU A 440 4.23 0.74 -11.17
CA GLU A 440 4.86 0.72 -12.50
C GLU A 440 6.06 -0.25 -12.61
N CYS A 441 6.48 -0.87 -11.50
CA CYS A 441 7.62 -1.80 -11.50
C CYS A 441 7.27 -3.18 -12.10
N ASP A 442 8.30 -4.02 -12.23
CA ASP A 442 8.31 -5.31 -12.94
C ASP A 442 7.10 -6.22 -12.66
N SER A 443 6.87 -7.18 -13.57
CA SER A 443 5.76 -8.15 -13.54
C SER A 443 5.67 -9.06 -12.30
N PHE A 444 6.57 -8.91 -11.33
CA PHE A 444 6.51 -9.55 -10.02
C PHE A 444 5.95 -8.63 -8.92
N SER A 445 6.12 -7.32 -9.04
CA SER A 445 5.64 -6.29 -8.09
C SER A 445 4.35 -5.60 -8.53
N GLN A 446 3.96 -5.71 -9.80
CA GLN A 446 2.74 -5.11 -10.33
C GLN A 446 1.50 -5.55 -9.52
N VAL A 447 0.73 -4.57 -9.05
CA VAL A 447 -0.55 -4.79 -8.36
C VAL A 447 -1.62 -5.19 -9.37
N GLU A 448 -2.05 -6.44 -9.30
CA GLU A 448 -3.12 -7.04 -10.11
C GLU A 448 -4.36 -7.43 -9.29
N THR A 449 -4.33 -7.24 -7.96
CA THR A 449 -5.50 -7.44 -7.08
C THR A 449 -6.70 -6.58 -7.51
N VAL A 450 -7.88 -7.20 -7.51
CA VAL A 450 -9.17 -6.56 -7.82
C VAL A 450 -9.62 -5.59 -6.73
N TRP A 451 -10.35 -4.53 -7.09
CA TRP A 451 -10.95 -3.60 -6.12
C TRP A 451 -11.86 -4.33 -5.11
N PRO A 452 -11.92 -3.89 -3.83
CA PRO A 452 -12.69 -4.58 -2.80
C PRO A 452 -14.21 -4.37 -2.97
N ARG A 453 -14.97 -5.44 -2.75
CA ARG A 453 -16.44 -5.41 -2.53
C ARG A 453 -16.73 -5.25 -1.02
N LEU A 454 -17.99 -5.05 -0.63
CA LEU A 454 -18.38 -5.18 0.78
C LEU A 454 -18.14 -6.63 1.23
N LEU A 455 -17.83 -6.86 2.51
CA LEU A 455 -17.43 -8.20 2.98
C LEU A 455 -18.63 -9.16 2.98
N GLU A 456 -19.78 -8.61 3.32
CA GLU A 456 -21.11 -9.20 3.36
C GLU A 456 -21.48 -9.88 2.02
N GLU A 457 -21.02 -9.33 0.89
CA GLU A 457 -21.25 -9.91 -0.45
C GLU A 457 -20.51 -11.24 -0.66
N TYR A 458 -19.35 -11.42 -0.02
CA TYR A 458 -18.60 -12.68 -0.03
C TYR A 458 -19.22 -13.71 0.93
N GLU A 459 -20.05 -13.27 1.87
CA GLU A 459 -20.74 -14.12 2.85
C GLU A 459 -22.08 -14.62 2.31
N THR A 460 -22.82 -13.79 1.57
CA THR A 460 -24.04 -14.17 0.84
C THR A 460 -23.75 -14.97 -0.43
N GLY A 461 -22.58 -14.73 -1.06
CA GLY A 461 -22.21 -15.33 -2.34
C GLY A 461 -22.57 -14.48 -3.56
N ASP A 462 -22.94 -13.20 -3.40
CA ASP A 462 -23.31 -12.27 -4.48
C ASP A 462 -22.11 -11.80 -5.34
N VAL A 463 -20.93 -12.38 -5.12
CA VAL A 463 -19.72 -12.10 -5.90
C VAL A 463 -19.67 -12.96 -7.17
N THR A 464 -19.93 -12.34 -8.32
CA THR A 464 -19.86 -12.95 -9.66
C THR A 464 -18.44 -12.87 -10.26
N GLU A 465 -18.24 -13.34 -11.51
CA GLU A 465 -16.96 -13.23 -12.24
C GLU A 465 -16.95 -12.08 -13.29
N GLU A 466 -17.82 -11.08 -13.15
CA GLU A 466 -17.91 -9.93 -14.07
C GLU A 466 -16.66 -9.03 -14.05
N GLU A 467 -16.51 -8.10 -14.99
CA GLU A 467 -15.24 -7.36 -15.21
C GLU A 467 -14.81 -6.46 -14.02
N TYR A 468 -14.00 -7.02 -13.12
CA TYR A 468 -13.43 -6.26 -12.01
C TYR A 468 -12.26 -5.38 -12.43
N GLY A 469 -12.31 -4.13 -11.98
CA GLY A 469 -11.19 -3.21 -12.08
C GLY A 469 -10.06 -3.52 -11.09
N THR A 470 -8.89 -2.95 -11.36
CA THR A 470 -7.72 -2.90 -10.48
C THR A 470 -7.17 -1.47 -10.48
N VAL A 471 -6.12 -1.16 -9.70
CA VAL A 471 -5.42 0.13 -9.78
C VAL A 471 -4.97 0.48 -11.21
N ARG A 472 -4.68 -0.52 -12.05
CA ARG A 472 -4.31 -0.34 -13.46
C ARG A 472 -5.48 0.05 -14.37
N THR A 473 -6.73 -0.25 -14.03
CA THR A 473 -7.89 0.13 -14.87
C THR A 473 -8.34 1.57 -14.64
N LEU A 474 -7.95 2.17 -13.51
CA LEU A 474 -8.19 3.59 -13.20
C LEU A 474 -7.57 4.53 -14.26
N TYR A 475 -6.36 4.19 -14.73
CA TYR A 475 -5.55 4.99 -15.67
C TYR A 475 -5.77 4.67 -17.16
N LYS A 476 -6.63 3.70 -17.49
CA LYS A 476 -6.98 3.36 -18.89
C LYS A 476 -8.12 4.26 -19.38
N PRO A 477 -7.95 4.98 -20.51
CA PRO A 477 -9.00 5.86 -21.02
C PRO A 477 -10.16 5.09 -21.67
N ASP A 478 -9.87 4.04 -22.43
CA ASP A 478 -10.82 3.35 -23.33
C ASP A 478 -11.80 2.39 -22.64
N LEU A 479 -11.88 2.40 -21.30
CA LEU A 479 -12.80 1.53 -20.56
C LEU A 479 -14.16 2.19 -20.36
N PRO A 480 -15.27 1.44 -20.53
CA PRO A 480 -16.61 1.94 -20.24
C PRO A 480 -16.74 2.40 -18.77
N PRO A 481 -17.71 3.26 -18.45
CA PRO A 481 -18.03 3.56 -17.05
C PRO A 481 -18.37 2.25 -16.32
N PRO A 482 -17.97 2.10 -15.04
CA PRO A 482 -18.26 0.89 -14.29
C PRO A 482 -19.77 0.69 -14.17
N THR A 483 -20.25 -0.52 -14.44
CA THR A 483 -21.67 -0.91 -14.31
C THR A 483 -22.15 -0.97 -12.86
N ARG A 484 -21.22 -0.92 -11.91
CA ARG A 484 -21.45 -1.05 -10.46
C ARG A 484 -20.85 0.15 -9.72
N LEU A 485 -21.56 0.61 -8.69
CA LEU A 485 -21.08 1.64 -7.78
C LEU A 485 -19.89 1.16 -6.95
N ASP A 486 -18.93 2.05 -6.70
CA ASP A 486 -17.82 1.81 -5.78
C ASP A 486 -18.28 1.93 -4.32
N THR A 487 -17.68 1.16 -3.42
CA THR A 487 -17.78 1.38 -1.98
C THR A 487 -16.96 2.62 -1.58
N ILE A 488 -17.28 3.26 -0.45
CA ILE A 488 -16.46 4.37 0.08
C ILE A 488 -14.98 3.99 0.23
N PHE A 489 -14.68 2.75 0.64
CA PHE A 489 -13.31 2.28 0.71
C PHE A 489 -12.64 2.24 -0.67
N THR A 490 -13.34 1.74 -1.71
CA THR A 490 -12.83 1.76 -3.09
C THR A 490 -12.67 3.19 -3.63
N LEU A 491 -13.58 4.13 -3.29
CA LEU A 491 -13.43 5.55 -3.61
C LEU A 491 -12.20 6.19 -2.91
N ARG A 492 -11.96 5.87 -1.63
CA ARG A 492 -10.76 6.28 -0.88
C ARG A 492 -9.48 5.71 -1.50
N LEU A 493 -9.48 4.45 -1.92
CA LEU A 493 -8.32 3.83 -2.58
C LEU A 493 -8.01 4.48 -3.92
N LYS A 494 -9.03 4.72 -4.77
CA LYS A 494 -8.88 5.36 -6.09
C LYS A 494 -8.38 6.81 -5.96
N SER A 495 -9.01 7.63 -5.12
CA SER A 495 -8.58 9.01 -4.86
C SER A 495 -7.15 9.08 -4.31
N THR A 496 -6.77 8.18 -3.40
CA THR A 496 -5.39 8.13 -2.86
C THR A 496 -4.37 7.75 -3.93
N ALA A 497 -4.68 6.78 -4.79
CA ALA A 497 -3.78 6.37 -5.87
C ALA A 497 -3.55 7.52 -6.88
N LEU A 498 -4.60 8.27 -7.21
CA LEU A 498 -4.50 9.46 -8.07
C LEU A 498 -3.63 10.55 -7.41
N PHE A 499 -3.85 10.82 -6.11
CA PHE A 499 -3.11 11.84 -5.38
C PHE A 499 -1.62 11.48 -5.19
N GLU A 500 -1.30 10.25 -4.79
CA GLU A 500 0.10 9.81 -4.67
C GLU A 500 0.81 9.85 -6.03
N ARG A 501 0.16 9.42 -7.11
CA ARG A 501 0.75 9.45 -8.45
C ARG A 501 0.96 10.87 -8.98
N ALA A 502 0.07 11.81 -8.66
CA ALA A 502 0.26 13.24 -8.93
C ALA A 502 1.43 13.82 -8.12
N CYS A 503 1.52 13.52 -6.81
CA CYS A 503 2.65 13.91 -5.97
C CYS A 503 3.98 13.33 -6.49
N ARG A 504 4.01 12.05 -6.87
CA ARG A 504 5.19 11.37 -7.44
C ARG A 504 5.67 12.04 -8.72
N LEU A 505 4.76 12.44 -9.61
CA LEU A 505 5.12 13.19 -10.82
C LEU A 505 5.63 14.61 -10.47
N SER A 506 5.00 15.27 -9.50
CA SER A 506 5.38 16.60 -8.99
C SER A 506 6.77 16.61 -8.36
N THR A 507 7.13 15.61 -7.56
CA THR A 507 8.49 15.48 -7.00
C THR A 507 9.55 15.25 -8.09
N LEU A 508 9.24 14.47 -9.13
CA LEU A 508 10.16 14.15 -10.23
C LEU A 508 10.37 15.29 -11.24
N TYR A 509 9.38 16.17 -11.42
CA TYR A 509 9.39 17.20 -12.48
C TYR A 509 9.02 18.60 -12.00
N GLY A 510 8.99 18.85 -10.69
CA GLY A 510 8.62 20.13 -10.11
C GLY A 510 9.63 21.25 -10.37
N PRO A 511 9.30 22.52 -10.03
CA PRO A 511 10.09 23.69 -10.41
C PRO A 511 11.57 23.70 -9.98
N THR A 512 11.93 22.89 -8.97
CA THR A 512 13.30 22.75 -8.45
C THR A 512 14.02 21.48 -8.94
N SER A 513 13.32 20.52 -9.54
CA SER A 513 13.87 19.23 -9.99
C SER A 513 13.77 19.00 -11.51
N ALA A 514 12.98 19.81 -12.23
CA ALA A 514 12.72 19.64 -13.65
C ALA A 514 13.97 19.76 -14.55
N PRO A 515 14.19 18.85 -15.51
CA PRO A 515 15.04 19.13 -16.67
C PRO A 515 14.39 20.21 -17.55
N ARG A 516 15.21 21.07 -18.19
CA ARG A 516 14.75 22.21 -19.02
C ARG A 516 13.70 21.90 -20.10
N THR A 517 13.59 20.63 -20.50
CA THR A 517 12.51 20.10 -21.33
C THR A 517 12.10 18.74 -20.77
N PRO A 518 10.85 18.53 -20.33
CA PRO A 518 10.41 17.22 -19.87
C PRO A 518 10.35 16.21 -21.03
N PRO A 519 10.57 14.90 -20.78
CA PRO A 519 10.52 13.86 -21.80
C PRO A 519 9.08 13.62 -22.30
N GLU A 520 8.92 12.97 -23.45
CA GLU A 520 7.60 12.59 -23.98
C GLU A 520 6.79 11.70 -22.99
N THR A 521 7.49 10.88 -22.20
CA THR A 521 6.91 10.06 -21.15
C THR A 521 6.29 10.87 -20.00
N PHE A 522 6.76 12.11 -19.74
CA PHE A 522 6.09 12.99 -18.78
C PHE A 522 4.69 13.35 -19.24
N TRP A 523 4.53 13.80 -20.50
CA TRP A 523 3.24 14.26 -21.01
C TRP A 523 2.22 13.14 -21.14
N THR A 524 2.64 11.93 -21.56
CA THR A 524 1.74 10.77 -21.61
C THR A 524 1.31 10.30 -20.21
N THR A 525 2.21 10.35 -19.22
CA THR A 525 1.85 10.11 -17.81
C THR A 525 0.93 11.21 -17.26
N PHE A 526 1.23 12.48 -17.52
CA PHE A 526 0.42 13.63 -17.10
C PHE A 526 -1.02 13.50 -17.62
N GLN A 527 -1.19 13.29 -18.92
CA GLN A 527 -2.51 13.13 -19.55
C GLN A 527 -3.27 11.90 -19.04
N SER A 528 -2.57 10.80 -18.76
CA SER A 528 -3.17 9.58 -18.19
C SER A 528 -3.67 9.80 -16.75
N ILE A 529 -2.95 10.58 -15.93
CA ILE A 529 -3.40 10.96 -14.59
C ILE A 529 -4.56 11.97 -14.68
N ASP A 530 -4.44 13.02 -15.51
CA ASP A 530 -5.47 14.06 -15.67
C ASP A 530 -6.82 13.48 -16.12
N PHE A 531 -6.80 12.63 -17.15
CA PHE A 531 -8.00 11.94 -17.61
C PHE A 531 -8.58 11.04 -16.51
N ALA A 532 -7.74 10.34 -15.74
CA ALA A 532 -8.19 9.48 -14.65
C ALA A 532 -8.81 10.28 -13.49
N ILE A 533 -8.21 11.41 -13.11
CA ILE A 533 -8.76 12.38 -12.14
C ILE A 533 -10.12 12.88 -12.62
N THR A 534 -10.19 13.40 -13.85
CA THR A 534 -11.39 14.01 -14.42
C THR A 534 -12.54 12.99 -14.53
N ARG A 535 -12.25 11.79 -15.04
CA ARG A 535 -13.23 10.69 -15.13
C ARG A 535 -13.70 10.22 -13.76
N PHE A 536 -12.80 10.10 -12.79
CA PHE A 536 -13.15 9.65 -11.44
C PHE A 536 -13.98 10.69 -10.68
N HIS A 537 -13.61 11.97 -10.75
CA HIS A 537 -14.38 13.08 -10.18
C HIS A 537 -15.84 13.08 -10.67
N ALA A 538 -16.05 12.86 -11.97
CA ALA A 538 -17.38 12.76 -12.58
C ALA A 538 -18.23 11.54 -12.13
N THR A 539 -17.65 10.62 -11.34
CA THR A 539 -18.36 9.45 -10.77
C THR A 539 -18.61 9.56 -9.25
N LEU A 540 -18.20 10.64 -8.59
CA LEU A 540 -18.33 10.79 -7.14
C LEU A 540 -19.77 11.14 -6.71
N PRO A 541 -20.33 10.48 -5.68
CA PRO A 541 -21.56 10.93 -5.03
C PRO A 541 -21.40 12.28 -4.31
N LEU A 542 -22.52 12.92 -3.97
CA LEU A 542 -22.56 14.17 -3.21
C LEU A 542 -22.12 13.97 -1.74
N VAL A 543 -21.45 14.96 -1.18
CA VAL A 543 -20.90 14.93 0.19
C VAL A 543 -21.97 14.99 1.29
N ARG A 544 -23.12 15.63 1.03
CA ARG A 544 -24.28 15.64 1.93
C ARG A 544 -25.14 14.40 1.74
N ASN A 545 -25.66 13.87 2.84
CA ASN A 545 -26.54 12.69 2.84
C ASN A 545 -27.96 13.05 2.35
N THR A 546 -28.21 13.00 1.04
CA THR A 546 -29.51 13.34 0.44
C THR A 546 -30.35 12.11 0.12
N GLY A 547 -31.12 11.62 1.10
CA GLY A 547 -32.13 10.57 0.94
C GLY A 547 -31.61 9.13 0.91
N GLU A 548 -32.44 8.20 0.44
CA GLU A 548 -32.31 6.73 0.56
C GLU A 548 -30.94 6.17 0.11
N MET A 549 -30.32 6.76 -0.93
CA MET A 549 -28.98 6.34 -1.37
C MET A 549 -27.85 6.74 -0.42
N GLY A 550 -28.07 7.73 0.44
CA GLY A 550 -27.12 8.13 1.48
C GLY A 550 -27.03 7.10 2.61
N GLU A 551 -28.16 6.51 3.02
CA GLU A 551 -28.22 5.60 4.17
C GLU A 551 -27.35 4.34 4.02
N VAL A 552 -27.18 3.85 2.78
CA VAL A 552 -26.32 2.70 2.46
C VAL A 552 -24.81 3.02 2.62
N LEU A 553 -24.44 4.30 2.66
CA LEU A 553 -23.05 4.77 2.66
C LEU A 553 -22.72 5.73 3.82
N ALA A 554 -23.68 6.07 4.68
CA ALA A 554 -23.54 7.10 5.72
C ALA A 554 -23.46 6.53 7.14
N GLN A 555 -22.83 7.30 8.04
CA GLN A 555 -23.12 7.19 9.48
C GLN A 555 -24.51 7.81 9.73
N PRO A 556 -25.45 7.16 10.45
CA PRO A 556 -26.84 7.64 10.59
C PRO A 556 -27.04 8.98 11.31
N HIS A 557 -25.99 9.57 11.88
CA HIS A 557 -26.08 10.72 12.80
C HIS A 557 -25.30 11.95 12.33
N SER A 558 -24.87 12.01 11.06
CA SER A 558 -24.21 13.18 10.46
C SER A 558 -24.92 13.60 9.17
N PRO A 559 -25.14 14.91 8.92
CA PRO A 559 -25.62 15.40 7.63
C PRO A 559 -24.56 15.28 6.51
N VAL A 560 -23.29 15.13 6.88
CA VAL A 560 -22.12 15.17 5.99
C VAL A 560 -21.31 13.87 6.10
N ASN A 561 -21.00 13.27 4.95
CA ASN A 561 -20.25 12.04 4.86
C ASN A 561 -18.74 12.35 4.88
N VAL A 562 -18.13 12.37 6.07
CA VAL A 562 -16.71 12.75 6.27
C VAL A 562 -15.73 11.91 5.42
N PRO A 563 -15.86 10.57 5.30
CA PRO A 563 -15.04 9.78 4.38
C PRO A 563 -15.15 10.20 2.92
N LEU A 564 -16.35 10.57 2.45
CA LEU A 564 -16.58 11.04 1.08
C LEU A 564 -16.07 12.49 0.88
N ALA A 565 -16.19 13.36 1.88
CA ALA A 565 -15.57 14.69 1.87
C ALA A 565 -14.04 14.60 1.73
N LEU A 566 -13.41 13.62 2.39
CA LEU A 566 -12.00 13.31 2.19
C LEU A 566 -11.71 12.83 0.76
N VAL A 567 -12.55 11.96 0.16
CA VAL A 567 -12.41 11.56 -1.25
C VAL A 567 -12.44 12.77 -2.20
N HIS A 568 -13.40 13.68 -2.04
CA HIS A 568 -13.47 14.92 -2.85
C HIS A 568 -12.24 15.81 -2.63
N THR A 569 -11.83 16.01 -1.37
CA THR A 569 -10.61 16.77 -1.02
C THR A 569 -9.37 16.19 -1.72
N LEU A 570 -9.18 14.87 -1.66
CA LEU A 570 -8.07 14.15 -2.29
C LEU A 570 -8.03 14.33 -3.82
N VAL A 571 -9.19 14.37 -4.48
CA VAL A 571 -9.27 14.58 -5.94
C VAL A 571 -8.95 16.02 -6.32
N HIS A 572 -9.38 17.00 -5.52
CA HIS A 572 -8.96 18.39 -5.69
C HIS A 572 -7.45 18.56 -5.51
N VAL A 573 -6.84 17.98 -4.46
CA VAL A 573 -5.37 18.10 -4.28
C VAL A 573 -4.55 17.27 -5.26
N ALA A 574 -5.08 16.17 -5.79
CA ALA A 574 -4.49 15.48 -6.94
C ALA A 574 -4.45 16.38 -8.19
N THR A 575 -5.53 17.14 -8.43
CA THR A 575 -5.59 18.14 -9.52
C THR A 575 -4.56 19.24 -9.29
N ILE A 576 -4.50 19.81 -8.08
CA ILE A 576 -3.53 20.85 -7.69
C ILE A 576 -2.09 20.37 -7.89
N GLN A 577 -1.73 19.19 -7.38
CA GLN A 577 -0.36 18.68 -7.48
C GLN A 577 0.06 18.35 -8.91
N LEU A 578 -0.86 17.83 -9.73
CA LEU A 578 -0.58 17.56 -11.14
C LEU A 578 -0.36 18.86 -11.93
N HIS A 579 -1.26 19.84 -11.82
CA HIS A 579 -1.19 21.06 -12.60
C HIS A 579 -0.14 22.05 -12.08
N ASN A 580 0.21 22.04 -10.79
CA ASN A 580 1.29 22.85 -10.21
C ASN A 580 2.64 22.68 -10.93
N ILE A 581 2.90 21.52 -11.55
CA ILE A 581 4.13 21.22 -12.28
C ILE A 581 4.37 22.22 -13.43
N VAL A 582 3.30 22.66 -14.09
CA VAL A 582 3.34 23.49 -15.31
C VAL A 582 2.54 24.78 -15.19
N ALA A 583 2.00 25.09 -14.00
CA ALA A 583 1.14 26.25 -13.76
C ALA A 583 1.80 27.62 -13.98
N ASN A 584 3.14 27.70 -13.95
CA ASN A 584 3.86 28.94 -14.22
C ASN A 584 3.89 29.29 -15.72
N ASP A 585 3.91 28.27 -16.59
CA ASP A 585 4.05 28.41 -18.05
C ASP A 585 2.72 28.21 -18.79
N ASN A 586 1.69 27.66 -18.12
CA ASN A 586 0.39 27.33 -18.71
C ASN A 586 -0.79 27.85 -17.88
N THR A 587 -1.46 28.88 -18.41
CA THR A 587 -2.64 29.53 -17.83
C THR A 587 -3.81 28.57 -17.58
N ASP A 588 -4.00 27.54 -18.42
CA ASP A 588 -5.04 26.52 -18.17
C ASP A 588 -4.75 25.75 -16.89
N SER A 589 -3.51 25.28 -16.74
CA SER A 589 -3.10 24.54 -15.54
C SER A 589 -3.11 25.41 -14.28
N TYR A 590 -2.74 26.69 -14.39
CA TYR A 590 -2.94 27.67 -13.32
C TYR A 590 -4.41 27.77 -12.89
N ASN A 591 -5.32 27.96 -13.85
CA ASN A 591 -6.75 28.08 -13.60
C ASN A 591 -7.35 26.78 -13.03
N ARG A 592 -6.90 25.61 -13.48
CA ARG A 592 -7.36 24.31 -12.98
C ARG A 592 -6.88 24.01 -11.56
N SER A 593 -5.64 24.37 -11.21
CA SER A 593 -5.18 24.33 -9.80
C SER A 593 -6.01 25.28 -8.91
N LEU A 594 -6.29 26.49 -9.38
CA LEU A 594 -7.07 27.48 -8.63
C LEU A 594 -8.54 27.04 -8.44
N GLN A 595 -9.19 26.56 -9.50
CA GLN A 595 -10.56 26.02 -9.42
C GLN A 595 -10.64 24.83 -8.45
N ALA A 596 -9.64 23.95 -8.45
CA ALA A 596 -9.56 22.85 -7.50
C ALA A 596 -9.34 23.34 -6.05
N ALA A 597 -8.61 24.44 -5.84
CA ALA A 597 -8.46 25.06 -4.52
C ALA A 597 -9.81 25.58 -3.99
N HIS A 598 -10.56 26.36 -4.77
CA HIS A 598 -11.91 26.82 -4.39
C HIS A 598 -12.90 25.65 -4.19
N GLY A 599 -12.77 24.58 -4.98
CA GLY A 599 -13.50 23.32 -4.76
C GLY A 599 -13.21 22.73 -3.38
N ALA A 600 -11.93 22.58 -3.02
CA ALA A 600 -11.52 22.09 -1.71
C ALA A 600 -11.96 23.01 -0.55
N VAL A 601 -11.96 24.34 -0.73
CA VAL A 601 -12.52 25.29 0.25
C VAL A 601 -14.02 25.08 0.44
N THR A 602 -14.76 24.79 -0.63
CA THR A 602 -16.17 24.39 -0.54
C THR A 602 -16.33 23.14 0.32
N ILE A 603 -15.48 22.12 0.15
CA ILE A 603 -15.50 20.91 1.00
C ILE A 603 -15.10 21.21 2.47
N ILE A 604 -14.21 22.17 2.72
CA ILE A 604 -13.87 22.63 4.07
C ILE A 604 -15.09 23.25 4.76
N HIS A 605 -15.89 24.06 4.06
CA HIS A 605 -17.13 24.61 4.60
C HIS A 605 -18.18 23.53 4.88
N GLU A 606 -18.28 22.50 4.04
CA GLU A 606 -19.13 21.32 4.33
C GLU A 606 -18.68 20.56 5.60
N LEU A 607 -17.38 20.56 5.91
CA LEU A 607 -16.82 19.93 7.11
C LEU A 607 -16.81 20.83 8.36
N ALA A 608 -17.41 22.03 8.32
CA ALA A 608 -17.38 22.98 9.43
C ALA A 608 -17.98 22.40 10.74
N ASP A 609 -19.13 21.74 10.66
CA ASP A 609 -19.85 21.16 11.81
C ASP A 609 -19.48 19.69 12.08
N ALA A 610 -18.69 19.06 11.21
CA ALA A 610 -18.30 17.65 11.35
C ALA A 610 -17.30 17.44 12.50
N ASP A 611 -17.43 16.34 13.25
CA ASP A 611 -16.56 16.00 14.38
C ASP A 611 -15.08 15.81 13.93
N PRO A 612 -14.11 16.54 14.50
CA PRO A 612 -12.69 16.30 14.25
C PRO A 612 -12.25 14.86 14.51
N ASP A 613 -12.92 14.13 15.40
CA ASP A 613 -12.59 12.74 15.75
C ASP A 613 -12.71 11.79 14.54
N ASP A 614 -13.76 11.99 13.74
CA ASP A 614 -14.08 11.24 12.51
C ASP A 614 -13.14 11.63 11.34
N MET A 615 -12.25 12.62 11.51
CA MET A 615 -11.33 13.10 10.46
C MET A 615 -9.97 12.37 10.43
N GLU A 616 -9.32 12.41 9.27
CA GLU A 616 -7.99 11.83 9.03
C GLU A 616 -6.89 12.90 8.94
N MET A 617 -5.71 12.63 9.51
CA MET A 617 -4.53 13.53 9.50
C MET A 617 -4.12 14.03 8.10
N ILE A 618 -4.37 13.24 7.05
CA ILE A 618 -4.08 13.63 5.67
C ILE A 618 -4.84 14.89 5.22
N LEU A 619 -6.02 15.18 5.80
CA LEU A 619 -6.78 16.40 5.48
C LEU A 619 -5.96 17.68 5.74
N GLY A 620 -5.22 17.75 6.84
CA GLY A 620 -4.36 18.90 7.13
C GLY A 620 -3.29 19.12 6.05
N HIS A 621 -2.62 18.05 5.62
CA HIS A 621 -1.65 18.10 4.50
C HIS A 621 -2.33 18.50 3.18
N CYS A 622 -3.53 17.98 2.89
CA CYS A 622 -4.31 18.37 1.72
C CYS A 622 -4.66 19.88 1.76
N TRP A 623 -5.16 20.37 2.88
CA TRP A 623 -5.54 21.77 3.07
C TRP A 623 -4.32 22.71 3.06
N LYS A 624 -3.14 22.25 3.48
CA LYS A 624 -1.87 22.95 3.24
C LYS A 624 -1.58 23.12 1.74
N CYS A 625 -1.81 22.10 0.92
CA CYS A 625 -1.67 22.20 -0.54
C CYS A 625 -2.67 23.20 -1.17
N VAL A 626 -3.85 23.38 -0.56
CA VAL A 626 -4.84 24.40 -0.96
C VAL A 626 -4.34 25.80 -0.59
N ALA A 627 -3.84 25.99 0.64
CA ALA A 627 -3.25 27.26 1.09
C ALA A 627 -2.09 27.71 0.19
N ASP A 628 -1.20 26.80 -0.23
CA ASP A 628 -0.09 27.09 -1.15
C ASP A 628 -0.55 27.70 -2.49
N VAL A 629 -1.73 27.30 -2.99
CA VAL A 629 -2.31 27.83 -4.24
C VAL A 629 -2.97 29.18 -4.01
N LEU A 630 -3.76 29.32 -2.94
CA LEU A 630 -4.42 30.59 -2.59
C LEU A 630 -3.39 31.70 -2.28
N LEU A 631 -2.34 31.39 -1.51
CA LEU A 631 -1.22 32.32 -1.26
C LEU A 631 -0.50 32.72 -2.54
N ARG A 632 -0.21 31.76 -3.44
CA ARG A 632 0.40 32.07 -4.75
C ARG A 632 -0.48 32.99 -5.58
N HIS A 633 -1.79 32.76 -5.60
CA HIS A 633 -2.75 33.58 -6.32
C HIS A 633 -2.88 34.98 -5.72
N LEU A 634 -2.93 35.10 -4.39
CA LEU A 634 -2.95 36.35 -3.64
C LEU A 634 -1.71 37.20 -3.94
N HIS A 635 -0.52 36.59 -3.91
CA HIS A 635 0.75 37.29 -4.23
C HIS A 635 0.85 37.75 -5.69
N HIS A 636 0.20 37.07 -6.65
CA HIS A 636 0.12 37.55 -8.04
C HIS A 636 -0.90 38.68 -8.25
N ASN A 637 -1.90 38.80 -7.35
CA ASN A 637 -3.06 39.68 -7.55
C ASN A 637 -3.25 40.72 -6.42
N GLN A 638 -2.17 41.13 -5.73
CA GLN A 638 -2.20 42.05 -4.58
C GLN A 638 -2.90 43.40 -4.87
N PHE A 639 -2.96 43.82 -6.14
CA PHE A 639 -3.61 45.06 -6.58
C PHE A 639 -5.06 44.87 -7.09
N SER A 640 -5.64 43.67 -6.93
CA SER A 640 -7.01 43.35 -7.36
C SER A 640 -8.03 43.58 -6.25
N HIS A 641 -9.26 43.96 -6.59
CA HIS A 641 -10.34 44.18 -5.62
C HIS A 641 -10.87 42.90 -4.92
N ASN A 642 -10.46 41.70 -5.37
CA ASN A 642 -10.95 40.43 -4.85
C ASN A 642 -10.10 39.84 -3.70
N THR A 643 -9.06 40.54 -3.22
CA THR A 643 -8.17 40.06 -2.14
C THR A 643 -8.93 39.66 -0.88
N ALA A 644 -9.91 40.45 -0.45
CA ALA A 644 -10.71 40.18 0.75
C ALA A 644 -11.47 38.83 0.72
N THR A 645 -11.85 38.33 -0.46
CA THR A 645 -12.48 37.00 -0.59
C THR A 645 -11.44 35.89 -0.39
N LEU A 646 -10.25 36.03 -0.99
CA LEU A 646 -9.15 35.08 -0.87
C LEU A 646 -8.62 35.00 0.56
N ASP A 647 -8.60 36.13 1.28
CA ASP A 647 -8.28 36.18 2.70
C ASP A 647 -9.28 35.37 3.53
N LEU A 648 -10.59 35.51 3.30
CA LEU A 648 -11.63 34.72 3.98
C LEU A 648 -11.53 33.21 3.67
N GLU A 649 -11.23 32.83 2.42
CA GLU A 649 -10.98 31.43 2.05
C GLU A 649 -9.73 30.87 2.77
N LEU A 650 -8.65 31.65 2.84
CA LEU A 650 -7.43 31.27 3.54
C LEU A 650 -7.63 31.16 5.06
N ASP A 651 -8.43 32.06 5.65
CA ASP A 651 -8.81 31.98 7.06
C ASP A 651 -9.67 30.74 7.35
N ALA A 652 -10.57 30.35 6.44
CA ALA A 652 -11.32 29.08 6.56
C ALA A 652 -10.39 27.85 6.48
N VAL A 653 -9.41 27.85 5.57
CA VAL A 653 -8.38 26.81 5.47
C VAL A 653 -7.54 26.71 6.76
N VAL A 654 -7.03 27.84 7.26
CA VAL A 654 -6.23 27.88 8.50
C VAL A 654 -7.07 27.43 9.71
N HIS A 655 -8.32 27.85 9.81
CA HIS A 655 -9.23 27.42 10.87
C HIS A 655 -9.46 25.90 10.82
N ALA A 656 -9.70 25.33 9.64
CA ALA A 656 -9.90 23.89 9.48
C ALA A 656 -8.67 23.07 9.89
N ILE A 657 -7.45 23.52 9.54
CA ILE A 657 -6.22 22.85 9.98
C ILE A 657 -6.06 22.97 11.51
N LYS A 658 -6.32 24.15 12.11
CA LYS A 658 -6.30 24.34 13.58
C LYS A 658 -7.28 23.44 14.33
N ARG A 659 -8.45 23.11 13.76
CA ARG A 659 -9.41 22.15 14.37
C ARG A 659 -8.83 20.73 14.50
N LEU A 660 -7.85 20.37 13.67
CA LEU A 660 -7.18 19.06 13.70
C LEU A 660 -5.90 19.04 14.57
N GLU A 661 -5.36 20.20 14.92
CA GLU A 661 -4.11 20.34 15.68
C GLU A 661 -4.10 19.61 17.05
N PRO A 662 -5.18 19.61 17.87
CA PRO A 662 -5.19 18.89 19.15
C PRO A 662 -5.03 17.37 19.02
N MET A 663 -5.37 16.81 17.86
CA MET A 663 -5.22 15.40 17.53
C MET A 663 -3.92 15.12 16.78
N PHE A 664 -3.45 16.08 15.98
CA PHE A 664 -2.25 15.97 15.15
C PHE A 664 -1.35 17.21 15.31
N PRO A 665 -0.55 17.29 16.39
CA PRO A 665 0.25 18.50 16.71
C PRO A 665 1.23 18.94 15.60
N LEU A 666 1.61 18.02 14.70
CA LEU A 666 2.43 18.32 13.51
C LEU A 666 1.75 19.30 12.54
N LEU A 667 0.44 19.47 12.60
CA LEU A 667 -0.31 20.43 11.78
C LEU A 667 -0.13 21.88 12.25
N GLY A 668 0.17 22.13 13.53
CA GLY A 668 0.48 23.47 14.04
C GLY A 668 1.70 24.11 13.35
N TYR A 669 2.68 23.29 12.94
CA TYR A 669 3.80 23.76 12.12
C TYR A 669 3.35 24.23 10.72
N GLN A 670 2.40 23.52 10.10
CA GLN A 670 1.86 23.90 8.78
C GLN A 670 1.05 25.20 8.86
N VAL A 671 0.27 25.37 9.93
CA VAL A 671 -0.46 26.61 10.25
C VAL A 671 0.49 27.79 10.37
N ASN A 672 1.52 27.68 11.21
CA ASN A 672 2.50 28.75 11.44
C ASN A 672 3.23 29.13 10.14
N GLU A 673 3.54 28.17 9.27
CA GLU A 673 4.17 28.42 7.97
C GLU A 673 3.23 29.14 6.98
N ILE A 674 1.94 28.78 6.94
CA ILE A 674 0.93 29.47 6.12
C ILE A 674 0.79 30.93 6.57
N GLU A 675 0.66 31.18 7.88
CA GLU A 675 0.56 32.54 8.44
C GLU A 675 1.84 33.35 8.19
N ARG A 676 3.02 32.73 8.32
CA ARG A 676 4.31 33.35 8.01
C ARG A 676 4.41 33.76 6.54
N GLN A 677 3.94 32.92 5.61
CA GLN A 677 3.95 33.24 4.18
C GLN A 677 2.97 34.36 3.82
N ARG A 678 1.74 34.37 4.38
CA ARG A 678 0.75 35.45 4.22
C ARG A 678 1.33 36.79 4.67
N ASN A 679 1.96 36.82 5.84
CA ASN A 679 2.59 38.03 6.39
C ASN A 679 3.82 38.48 5.60
N ALA A 680 4.66 37.54 5.12
CA ALA A 680 5.81 37.87 4.28
C ALA A 680 5.40 38.56 2.97
N GLY A 681 4.31 38.14 2.32
CA GLY A 681 3.78 38.78 1.13
C GLY A 681 3.35 40.24 1.33
N LEU A 682 2.91 40.60 2.54
CA LEU A 682 2.56 41.98 2.92
C LEU A 682 3.79 42.86 3.22
N THR A 683 4.95 42.24 3.53
CA THR A 683 6.15 42.97 3.98
C THR A 683 7.05 43.43 2.82
N ILE A 684 6.81 42.98 1.58
CA ILE A 684 7.56 43.40 0.37
C ILE A 684 7.01 44.73 -0.21
N LEU A 685 6.33 45.53 0.61
CA LEU A 685 5.91 46.88 0.26
C LEU A 685 7.00 47.89 0.68
N PRO A 686 7.67 48.59 -0.25
CA PRO A 686 8.47 49.75 0.11
C PRO A 686 7.53 50.85 0.65
N SER A 687 7.85 51.39 1.82
CA SER A 687 7.10 52.50 2.41
C SER A 687 7.38 53.81 1.68
N THR A 688 6.44 54.22 0.81
CA THR A 688 6.45 55.50 0.06
C THR A 688 5.08 56.14 0.06
#